data_AF-A0A9P6VN95-F1
#
_entry.id   AF-A0A9P6VN95-F1
#
_cell.length_a   1.000
_cell.length_b   1.000
_cell.length_c   1.000
_cell.angle_alpha   90.00
_cell.angle_beta   90.00
_cell.angle_gamma   90.00
#
_symmetry.space_group_name_H-M   'P 1'
#
loop_
_entity.id
_entity.type
_entity.pdbx_description
1 polymer ?
#
loop_
_entity_poly.entity_id
_entity_poly.type
_entity_poly.pdbx_seq_one_letter_code
_entity_poly.pdbx_strand_id
1 'polypeptide(L)'
;MSKLSQNAVSDLQQKVEAACVDQEAGIPGAVVVVVGKDGKELFSHAGGKRGYGSTEPMTLDSIFWIASCTKMITGIACMQLVERGLLKLNDSVQVEKLCPELRDVKVLQDDGKLVEKKRGITLRMLLSHTAGFGYTFFNEKLRDFSKPVGYDEFSGLEYDMLQPLVHQPGEGWQYGINIDWAGTLLERVTQSTLDSYCQKNIYQPLGLKNISMKPNKDMLGNLAHMNYRAPDGKLSGRDHLLRRPLIPDDKHSDSFLYSGGAGAFAKPQEYCQILATLLNDGTSPTTGAQLLEPATVSSMFQNQISSFPNFGRQVIPAAKPELTNRIPELYPIAGNGPQGWGLTFMLTEGGTGRSEGTAQWAGLPNLWWWCDREKGVAGIICTQILPFADAQVDWHDPEEFLNPLPLIDSSSDWLNAIGNQARHEDNLGAFPTRPLRHGSWSQPSSDFGSLETGNDYYECDDATNPVTTSTEYGSQPESLNLSFEDPSAVHNGRRRRKSRTQQLWPDSEPSLLSRLDLSESTSRHFMTNGLLRIYHDSMENALSCWLTEHNCPYTITTQRISPIRGSQSEHGTMREWGSTWSNRIYSRVCHLDRAYSSFRSRPLTRNEEGMASKALNLAVLSFASQWAQAGDRSINPPTARGSHHDAGLGNSADAFPMSDEFGRSMQETLWHQASGMLHEAAGIESFRVIFALIVFSLTQRPLDMAQTTSQKPVFRELQDIIEADGPPLFLELGLRQVFSCRRKLEYREIQTGWLHSERVGRKHDPLQPQDRETFNLLFWLGVMFDTLSAAMSHRPLVVEDEDTMARTKSCEDVPHRIPDVSEDHTRTGEWDELSALESRLPDELWGDRFLRVKTHTAKPTRWPCYYQLAASTLSDAAPVKVLLFRRVARLQALISRKADTTQLESAITETLHVYDYWNRVYGPFMLDCVAYHDELPPRIQSWYILLAGHWHLATFLLADLVEDIDNANLSQSTEHRARQCSRFVTKLRQENAHAVSQLSRSSLHGSQGRSFTKAREFHFAVNNSALLTEPWTAVLIRSFSRAGYILAEAAIAESQRTFVQQADHGCDSCIEALWVLGKKSDMACLAARFLSKMLSQPRANNLSPTATDYFQTSMSSEKRYSGRNSLHSSFSTSDDESPFDTAFSELPVEQGFGLDSISNDSILDLQSYSVLGDTIIDEIGSSSSPWASQYYATPQFEHSNSLLFANGT
;
A
#
# COMPACT_ATOMS: atom_id res chain seq x y z
N MET A 1 -13.33 -25.38 -47.46
CA MET A 1 -13.47 -24.53 -46.25
C MET A 1 -13.01 -25.36 -45.07
N SER A 2 -12.07 -24.85 -44.28
CA SER A 2 -11.50 -25.53 -43.11
C SER A 2 -12.49 -25.56 -41.94
N LYS A 3 -13.47 -26.47 -41.95
CA LYS A 3 -14.30 -26.76 -40.77
C LYS A 3 -13.59 -27.80 -39.89
N LEU A 4 -13.69 -27.61 -38.57
CA LEU A 4 -13.29 -28.62 -37.60
C LEU A 4 -14.29 -29.79 -37.64
N SER A 5 -13.85 -30.99 -37.25
CA SER A 5 -14.77 -32.13 -37.09
C SER A 5 -15.64 -31.93 -35.84
N GLN A 6 -16.85 -32.50 -35.84
CA GLN A 6 -17.78 -32.38 -34.70
C GLN A 6 -17.17 -32.96 -33.40
N ASN A 7 -16.38 -34.03 -33.53
CA ASN A 7 -15.62 -34.61 -32.42
C ASN A 7 -14.61 -33.60 -31.87
N ALA A 8 -13.76 -33.01 -32.72
CA ALA A 8 -12.75 -32.05 -32.26
C ALA A 8 -13.35 -30.79 -31.60
N VAL A 9 -14.54 -30.35 -32.05
CA VAL A 9 -15.30 -29.28 -31.37
C VAL A 9 -15.77 -29.73 -29.99
N SER A 10 -16.28 -30.96 -29.85
CA SER A 10 -16.68 -31.55 -28.57
C SER A 10 -15.48 -31.75 -27.63
N ASP A 11 -14.34 -32.20 -28.15
CA ASP A 11 -13.12 -32.46 -27.39
C ASP A 11 -12.53 -31.15 -26.84
N LEU A 12 -12.51 -30.09 -27.66
CA LEU A 12 -12.08 -28.75 -27.25
C LEU A 12 -13.04 -28.13 -26.21
N GLN A 13 -14.36 -28.31 -26.39
CA GLN A 13 -15.34 -27.89 -25.40
C GLN A 13 -15.12 -28.61 -24.06
N GLN A 14 -15.03 -29.94 -24.08
CA GLN A 14 -14.82 -30.74 -22.88
C GLN A 14 -13.52 -30.37 -22.14
N LYS A 15 -12.45 -30.03 -22.86
CA LYS A 15 -11.20 -29.54 -22.25
C LYS A 15 -11.37 -28.19 -21.53
N VAL A 16 -12.07 -27.23 -22.14
CA VAL A 16 -12.34 -25.92 -21.49
C VAL A 16 -13.28 -26.07 -20.30
N GLU A 17 -14.31 -26.92 -20.39
CA GLU A 17 -15.18 -27.25 -19.26
C GLU A 17 -14.39 -27.93 -18.12
N ALA A 18 -13.59 -28.96 -18.43
CA ALA A 18 -12.80 -29.71 -17.45
C ALA A 18 -11.79 -28.83 -16.68
N ALA A 19 -11.07 -27.95 -17.39
CA ALA A 19 -10.14 -27.01 -16.76
C ALA A 19 -10.82 -26.03 -15.79
N CYS A 20 -12.13 -25.81 -15.94
CA CYS A 20 -12.93 -24.91 -15.12
C CYS A 20 -13.80 -25.63 -14.05
N VAL A 21 -13.63 -26.94 -13.84
CA VAL A 21 -14.41 -27.69 -12.82
C VAL A 21 -14.05 -27.29 -11.40
N ASP A 22 -12.75 -27.16 -11.11
CA ASP A 22 -12.26 -26.76 -9.79
C ASP A 22 -12.21 -25.22 -9.67
N GLN A 23 -13.10 -24.67 -8.85
CA GLN A 23 -13.23 -23.23 -8.61
C GLN A 23 -12.32 -22.72 -7.47
N GLU A 24 -11.71 -23.61 -6.68
CA GLU A 24 -10.84 -23.27 -5.54
C GLU A 24 -9.35 -23.40 -5.86
N ALA A 25 -8.97 -24.31 -6.77
CA ALA A 25 -7.59 -24.53 -7.21
C ALA A 25 -7.41 -24.72 -8.73
N GLY A 26 -8.48 -24.80 -9.52
CA GLY A 26 -8.41 -24.85 -10.99
C GLY A 26 -8.39 -23.47 -11.66
N ILE A 27 -9.01 -23.36 -12.84
CA ILE A 27 -9.29 -22.09 -13.51
C ILE A 27 -10.72 -21.65 -13.13
N PRO A 28 -10.96 -20.39 -12.69
CA PRO A 28 -12.32 -19.98 -12.30
C PRO A 28 -13.22 -19.92 -13.53
N GLY A 29 -12.73 -19.39 -14.64
CA GLY A 29 -13.36 -19.47 -15.94
C GLY A 29 -12.43 -19.01 -17.06
N ALA A 30 -12.72 -19.48 -18.27
CA ALA A 30 -11.93 -19.22 -19.47
C ALA A 30 -12.82 -19.00 -20.69
N VAL A 31 -12.30 -18.25 -21.67
CA VAL A 31 -12.90 -18.13 -23.01
C VAL A 31 -11.86 -18.50 -24.06
N VAL A 32 -12.25 -19.30 -25.04
CA VAL A 32 -11.40 -19.69 -26.18
C VAL A 32 -12.15 -19.38 -27.47
N VAL A 33 -11.49 -18.69 -28.41
CA VAL A 33 -12.03 -18.39 -29.74
C VAL A 33 -10.97 -18.67 -30.79
N VAL A 34 -11.36 -19.37 -31.87
CA VAL A 34 -10.52 -19.71 -33.03
C VAL A 34 -11.25 -19.27 -34.30
N VAL A 35 -10.53 -18.62 -35.22
CA VAL A 35 -11.07 -17.98 -36.42
C VAL A 35 -10.29 -18.40 -37.67
N GLY A 36 -10.98 -18.54 -38.81
CA GLY A 36 -10.38 -18.82 -40.12
C GLY A 36 -10.11 -17.56 -40.94
N LYS A 37 -9.44 -17.70 -42.11
CA LYS A 37 -9.24 -16.59 -43.06
C LYS A 37 -10.54 -15.91 -43.52
N ASP A 38 -11.68 -16.60 -43.51
CA ASP A 38 -12.96 -15.98 -43.88
C ASP A 38 -13.63 -15.19 -42.73
N GLY A 39 -12.90 -14.97 -41.62
CA GLY A 39 -13.37 -14.23 -40.45
C GLY A 39 -14.42 -14.96 -39.62
N LYS A 40 -14.76 -16.21 -39.96
CA LYS A 40 -15.74 -17.02 -39.22
C LYS A 40 -15.07 -17.82 -38.11
N GLU A 41 -15.82 -18.00 -37.03
CA GLU A 41 -15.40 -18.81 -35.90
C GLU A 41 -15.37 -20.29 -36.31
N LEU A 42 -14.22 -20.92 -36.08
CA LEU A 42 -14.00 -22.36 -36.23
C LEU A 42 -14.31 -23.10 -34.92
N PHE A 43 -14.10 -22.40 -33.80
CA PHE A 43 -14.45 -22.81 -32.44
C PHE A 43 -14.65 -21.57 -31.57
N SER A 44 -15.63 -21.59 -30.68
CA SER A 44 -15.84 -20.56 -29.65
C SER A 44 -16.53 -21.19 -28.45
N HIS A 45 -15.92 -21.11 -27.26
CA HIS A 45 -16.51 -21.64 -26.02
C HIS A 45 -16.11 -20.81 -24.80
N ALA A 46 -16.96 -20.82 -23.76
CA ALA A 46 -16.77 -20.14 -22.50
C ALA A 46 -17.12 -21.09 -21.35
N GLY A 47 -16.15 -21.38 -20.47
CA GLY A 47 -16.30 -22.31 -19.35
C GLY A 47 -16.14 -21.63 -17.99
N GLY A 48 -16.80 -22.17 -16.96
CA GLY A 48 -16.67 -21.73 -15.57
C GLY A 48 -17.46 -20.47 -15.20
N LYS A 49 -16.90 -19.70 -14.26
CA LYS A 49 -17.45 -18.49 -13.65
C LYS A 49 -16.66 -17.25 -14.06
N ARG A 50 -17.29 -16.07 -13.94
CA ARG A 50 -16.69 -14.76 -14.24
C ARG A 50 -15.45 -14.43 -13.36
N GLY A 51 -15.27 -15.16 -12.26
CA GLY A 51 -14.07 -15.13 -11.42
C GLY A 51 -14.28 -15.89 -10.10
N TYR A 52 -13.23 -15.99 -9.28
CA TYR A 52 -13.28 -16.61 -7.96
C TYR A 52 -14.41 -16.01 -7.09
N GLY A 53 -15.17 -16.87 -6.40
CA GLY A 53 -16.32 -16.49 -5.59
C GLY A 53 -17.53 -15.93 -6.36
N SER A 54 -17.47 -15.82 -7.69
CA SER A 54 -18.59 -15.31 -8.49
C SER A 54 -19.62 -16.41 -8.80
N THR A 55 -20.90 -16.09 -8.63
CA THR A 55 -22.00 -16.95 -9.08
C THR A 55 -22.27 -16.81 -10.58
N GLU A 56 -21.86 -15.71 -11.21
CA GLU A 56 -22.08 -15.42 -12.63
C GLU A 56 -21.26 -16.35 -13.54
N PRO A 57 -21.84 -16.92 -14.61
CA PRO A 57 -21.09 -17.73 -15.56
C PRO A 57 -20.09 -16.90 -16.36
N MET A 58 -19.00 -17.53 -16.80
CA MET A 58 -18.19 -16.97 -17.89
C MET A 58 -18.98 -17.08 -19.20
N THR A 59 -18.90 -16.08 -20.07
CA THR A 59 -19.65 -16.03 -21.34
C THR A 59 -18.79 -15.52 -22.49
N LEU A 60 -19.19 -15.77 -23.74
CA LEU A 60 -18.52 -15.20 -24.91
C LEU A 60 -18.58 -13.66 -24.95
N ASP A 61 -19.58 -13.05 -24.29
CA ASP A 61 -19.71 -11.60 -24.11
C ASP A 61 -18.84 -11.02 -22.99
N SER A 62 -18.14 -11.87 -22.22
CA SER A 62 -17.27 -11.41 -21.14
C SER A 62 -16.07 -10.64 -21.68
N ILE A 63 -15.79 -9.48 -21.08
CA ILE A 63 -14.68 -8.61 -21.42
C ILE A 63 -13.47 -8.99 -20.59
N PHE A 64 -12.31 -9.04 -21.23
CA PHE A 64 -11.04 -9.33 -20.59
C PHE A 64 -10.16 -8.10 -20.65
N TRP A 65 -9.45 -7.79 -19.56
CA TRP A 65 -8.23 -6.99 -19.66
C TRP A 65 -7.21 -7.84 -20.42
N ILE A 66 -6.90 -7.46 -21.66
CA ILE A 66 -6.05 -8.28 -22.53
C ILE A 66 -4.55 -7.98 -22.35
N ALA A 67 -4.21 -7.02 -21.49
CA ALA A 67 -2.85 -6.68 -21.09
C ALA A 67 -1.89 -6.65 -22.29
N SER A 68 -0.85 -7.48 -22.30
CA SER A 68 0.19 -7.45 -23.34
C SER A 68 -0.25 -7.87 -24.74
N CYS A 69 -1.46 -8.40 -24.95
CA CYS A 69 -2.06 -8.55 -26.28
C CYS A 69 -2.29 -7.18 -26.97
N THR A 70 -2.45 -6.09 -26.19
CA THR A 70 -2.53 -4.69 -26.68
C THR A 70 -1.38 -4.35 -27.64
N LYS A 71 -0.19 -4.92 -27.42
CA LYS A 71 1.03 -4.63 -28.19
C LYS A 71 0.86 -4.85 -29.70
N MET A 72 0.09 -5.85 -30.11
CA MET A 72 -0.22 -6.11 -31.53
C MET A 72 -0.99 -4.94 -32.16
N ILE A 73 -2.00 -4.43 -31.45
CA ILE A 73 -2.86 -3.33 -31.92
C ILE A 73 -2.06 -2.03 -32.02
N THR A 74 -1.26 -1.71 -30.98
CA THR A 74 -0.32 -0.57 -31.01
C THR A 74 0.69 -0.69 -32.14
N GLY A 75 1.15 -1.92 -32.45
CA GLY A 75 1.99 -2.23 -33.61
C GLY A 75 1.33 -1.87 -34.94
N ILE A 76 0.10 -2.34 -35.19
CA ILE A 76 -0.69 -2.00 -36.38
C ILE A 76 -0.86 -0.48 -36.49
N ALA A 77 -1.23 0.19 -35.39
CA ALA A 77 -1.45 1.63 -35.34
C ALA A 77 -0.17 2.44 -35.67
N CYS A 78 0.99 1.99 -35.16
CA CYS A 78 2.29 2.57 -35.51
C CYS A 78 2.64 2.33 -36.99
N MET A 79 2.36 1.15 -37.53
CA MET A 79 2.68 0.82 -38.93
C MET A 79 1.82 1.58 -39.93
N GLN A 80 0.55 1.87 -39.63
CA GLN A 80 -0.27 2.80 -40.42
C GLN A 80 0.38 4.20 -40.52
N LEU A 81 1.05 4.67 -39.47
CA LEU A 81 1.79 5.93 -39.49
C LEU A 81 3.12 5.84 -40.24
N VAL A 82 3.71 4.65 -40.35
CA VAL A 82 4.88 4.39 -41.22
C VAL A 82 4.47 4.41 -42.70
N GLU A 83 3.35 3.80 -43.06
CA GLU A 83 2.79 3.87 -44.42
C GLU A 83 2.45 5.30 -44.84
N ARG A 84 1.84 6.07 -43.93
CA ARG A 84 1.54 7.50 -44.11
C ARG A 84 2.79 8.40 -44.10
N GLY A 85 3.99 7.84 -43.89
CA GLY A 85 5.27 8.58 -43.81
C GLY A 85 5.41 9.50 -42.60
N LEU A 86 4.49 9.41 -41.62
CA LEU A 86 4.46 10.24 -40.42
C LEU A 86 5.44 9.74 -39.35
N LEU A 87 5.65 8.43 -39.27
CA LEU A 87 6.70 7.81 -38.46
C LEU A 87 7.69 7.04 -39.36
N LYS A 88 8.92 6.84 -38.88
CA LYS A 88 9.92 6.01 -39.57
C LYS A 88 10.54 5.02 -38.60
N LEU A 89 10.61 3.74 -39.01
CA LEU A 89 11.17 2.66 -38.20
C LEU A 89 12.60 2.91 -37.70
N ASN A 90 13.46 3.57 -38.48
CA ASN A 90 14.89 3.66 -38.22
C ASN A 90 15.39 5.08 -37.87
N ASP A 91 14.50 6.06 -37.66
CA ASP A 91 14.88 7.48 -37.47
C ASP A 91 14.86 7.84 -35.97
N SER A 92 16.02 7.69 -35.30
CA SER A 92 16.14 8.04 -33.88
C SER A 92 16.04 9.54 -33.62
N VAL A 93 16.39 10.38 -34.59
CA VAL A 93 16.27 11.84 -34.47
C VAL A 93 14.79 12.25 -34.47
N GLN A 94 13.94 11.56 -35.23
CA GLN A 94 12.48 11.71 -35.13
C GLN A 94 11.96 11.27 -33.76
N VAL A 95 12.38 10.10 -33.27
CA VAL A 95 11.96 9.56 -31.96
C VAL A 95 12.34 10.51 -30.83
N GLU A 96 13.59 10.97 -30.76
CA GLU A 96 14.08 11.87 -29.71
C GLU A 96 13.57 13.32 -29.85
N LYS A 97 13.04 13.70 -31.02
CA LYS A 97 12.32 14.98 -31.21
C LYS A 97 10.88 14.93 -30.71
N LEU A 98 10.19 13.79 -30.88
CA LEU A 98 8.82 13.58 -30.38
C LEU A 98 8.80 13.25 -28.89
N CYS A 99 9.75 12.45 -28.44
CA CYS A 99 9.96 12.04 -27.05
C CYS A 99 11.35 12.47 -26.56
N PRO A 100 11.56 13.76 -26.22
CA PRO A 100 12.84 14.26 -25.68
C PRO A 100 13.25 13.57 -24.37
N GLU A 101 12.32 12.94 -23.65
CA GLU A 101 12.59 12.07 -22.51
C GLU A 101 13.50 10.89 -22.90
N LEU A 102 13.27 10.31 -24.10
CA LEU A 102 14.11 9.25 -24.66
C LEU A 102 15.49 9.76 -25.08
N ARG A 103 15.66 11.06 -25.36
CA ARG A 103 16.98 11.66 -25.62
C ARG A 103 17.84 11.71 -24.37
N ASP A 104 17.24 11.85 -23.19
CA ASP A 104 17.98 12.05 -21.94
C ASP A 104 17.97 10.80 -21.02
N VAL A 105 17.26 9.73 -21.39
CA VAL A 105 17.25 8.44 -20.65
C VAL A 105 18.62 7.77 -20.62
N LYS A 106 18.95 7.14 -19.48
CA LYS A 106 20.23 6.50 -19.15
C LYS A 106 20.13 4.98 -19.00
N VAL A 107 21.27 4.30 -18.94
CA VAL A 107 21.39 2.85 -18.79
C VAL A 107 21.89 2.48 -17.39
N LEU A 108 21.12 1.64 -16.69
CA LEU A 108 21.38 1.09 -15.37
C LEU A 108 22.40 -0.06 -15.46
N GLN A 109 23.58 0.15 -14.88
CA GLN A 109 24.63 -0.85 -14.70
C GLN A 109 24.35 -1.73 -13.47
N ASP A 110 25.02 -2.88 -13.40
CA ASP A 110 24.76 -3.90 -12.37
C ASP A 110 25.25 -3.48 -10.97
N ASP A 111 26.06 -2.42 -10.89
CA ASP A 111 26.46 -1.73 -9.66
C ASP A 111 25.53 -0.57 -9.27
N GLY A 112 24.35 -0.48 -9.89
CA GLY A 112 23.34 0.55 -9.67
C GLY A 112 23.61 1.88 -10.39
N LYS A 113 24.76 2.07 -11.05
CA LYS A 113 25.10 3.36 -11.69
C LYS A 113 24.32 3.59 -12.98
N LEU A 114 23.93 4.84 -13.23
CA LEU A 114 23.33 5.28 -14.49
C LEU A 114 24.39 5.87 -15.43
N VAL A 115 24.64 5.21 -16.57
CA VAL A 115 25.56 5.68 -17.62
C VAL A 115 24.80 6.15 -18.87
N GLU A 116 25.43 6.99 -19.69
CA GLU A 116 24.81 7.46 -20.94
C GLU A 116 24.58 6.32 -21.94
N LYS A 117 23.54 6.44 -22.77
CA LYS A 117 23.34 5.55 -23.92
C LYS A 117 24.29 5.91 -25.06
N LYS A 118 24.84 4.89 -25.73
CA LYS A 118 25.82 5.03 -26.82
C LYS A 118 25.21 5.48 -28.16
N ARG A 119 23.91 5.28 -28.36
CA ARG A 119 23.15 5.68 -29.55
C ARG A 119 21.69 5.94 -29.19
N GLY A 120 21.01 6.75 -30.01
CA GLY A 120 19.59 7.04 -29.84
C GLY A 120 18.67 5.87 -30.16
N ILE A 121 17.47 5.91 -29.58
CA ILE A 121 16.44 4.86 -29.70
C ILE A 121 15.64 5.05 -31.00
N THR A 122 15.27 3.95 -31.67
CA THR A 122 14.45 3.98 -32.90
C THR A 122 13.08 3.32 -32.69
N LEU A 123 12.10 3.63 -33.53
CA LEU A 123 10.78 2.99 -33.46
C LEU A 123 10.86 1.46 -33.67
N ARG A 124 11.75 0.98 -34.55
CA ARG A 124 12.00 -0.47 -34.71
C ARG A 124 12.50 -1.09 -33.41
N MET A 125 13.43 -0.44 -32.70
CA MET A 125 13.93 -0.93 -31.41
C MET A 125 12.83 -0.99 -30.34
N LEU A 126 11.89 -0.06 -30.36
CA LEU A 126 10.72 -0.10 -29.48
C LEU A 126 9.81 -1.29 -29.84
N LEU A 127 9.37 -1.38 -31.09
CA LEU A 127 8.48 -2.46 -31.57
C LEU A 127 9.11 -3.86 -31.51
N SER A 128 10.45 -3.96 -31.52
CA SER A 128 11.19 -5.22 -31.45
C SER A 128 11.74 -5.55 -30.06
N HIS A 129 11.41 -4.79 -29.00
CA HIS A 129 11.93 -4.97 -27.65
C HIS A 129 13.48 -4.97 -27.54
N THR A 130 14.15 -4.16 -28.37
CA THR A 130 15.62 -3.99 -28.31
C THR A 130 16.06 -2.59 -27.86
N ALA A 131 15.15 -1.68 -27.50
CA ALA A 131 15.52 -0.32 -27.06
C ALA A 131 16.25 -0.28 -25.70
N GLY A 132 16.09 -1.32 -24.87
CA GLY A 132 16.75 -1.47 -23.57
C GLY A 132 15.84 -1.32 -22.35
N PHE A 133 14.55 -1.04 -22.52
CA PHE A 133 13.60 -0.96 -21.40
C PHE A 133 13.22 -2.34 -20.87
N GLY A 134 13.22 -2.49 -19.55
CA GLY A 134 12.70 -3.66 -18.83
C GLY A 134 11.29 -3.46 -18.27
N TYR A 135 10.83 -4.47 -17.52
CA TYR A 135 9.76 -4.38 -16.53
C TYR A 135 10.34 -4.80 -15.17
N THR A 136 9.98 -4.11 -14.10
CA THR A 136 10.42 -4.41 -12.72
C THR A 136 10.00 -5.80 -12.27
N PHE A 137 8.89 -6.34 -12.78
CA PHE A 137 8.44 -7.71 -12.45
C PHE A 137 9.24 -8.82 -13.14
N PHE A 138 10.04 -8.49 -14.16
CA PHE A 138 10.87 -9.43 -14.92
C PHE A 138 12.39 -9.17 -14.82
N ASN A 139 12.82 -8.12 -14.14
CA ASN A 139 14.24 -7.75 -14.06
C ASN A 139 14.59 -7.26 -12.65
N GLU A 140 15.37 -8.06 -11.92
CA GLU A 140 15.69 -7.82 -10.50
C GLU A 140 16.50 -6.54 -10.29
N LYS A 141 17.46 -6.25 -11.16
CA LYS A 141 18.23 -5.00 -11.15
C LYS A 141 17.31 -3.77 -11.27
N LEU A 142 16.31 -3.83 -12.15
CA LEU A 142 15.33 -2.76 -12.34
C LEU A 142 14.33 -2.67 -11.18
N ARG A 143 13.89 -3.79 -10.61
CA ARG A 143 13.11 -3.85 -9.36
C ARG A 143 13.86 -3.17 -8.21
N ASP A 144 15.13 -3.51 -8.04
CA ASP A 144 15.88 -3.08 -6.87
C ASP A 144 16.27 -1.60 -6.97
N PHE A 145 16.58 -1.10 -8.18
CA PHE A 145 16.62 0.34 -8.47
C PHE A 145 15.26 1.02 -8.27
N SER A 146 14.15 0.33 -8.54
CA SER A 146 12.79 0.87 -8.37
C SER A 146 12.35 0.99 -6.90
N LYS A 147 13.04 0.38 -5.92
CA LYS A 147 12.56 0.34 -4.52
C LYS A 147 12.36 1.74 -3.90
N PRO A 148 13.30 2.71 -4.02
CA PRO A 148 13.05 4.09 -3.58
C PRO A 148 12.14 4.88 -4.54
N VAL A 149 12.21 4.57 -5.84
CA VAL A 149 11.60 5.38 -6.91
C VAL A 149 10.09 5.11 -7.10
N GLY A 150 9.64 3.90 -6.71
CA GLY A 150 8.23 3.52 -6.61
C GLY A 150 7.49 3.24 -7.92
N TYR A 151 8.18 2.79 -8.99
CA TYR A 151 7.53 2.52 -10.27
C TYR A 151 6.46 1.40 -10.17
N ASP A 152 5.25 1.72 -10.65
CA ASP A 152 4.12 0.80 -10.82
C ASP A 152 3.65 0.88 -12.28
N GLU A 153 4.07 -0.07 -13.11
CA GLU A 153 3.81 -0.06 -14.55
C GLU A 153 2.33 -0.23 -14.91
N PHE A 154 1.46 -0.49 -13.93
CA PHE A 154 0.01 -0.58 -14.11
C PHE A 154 -0.77 0.56 -13.45
N SER A 155 -0.09 1.50 -12.77
CA SER A 155 -0.74 2.68 -12.19
C SER A 155 -1.43 3.49 -13.29
N GLY A 156 -0.73 3.73 -14.40
CA GLY A 156 -1.17 4.60 -15.49
C GLY A 156 -0.79 6.08 -15.33
N LEU A 157 0.30 6.40 -14.64
CA LEU A 157 0.98 7.70 -14.77
C LEU A 157 2.04 7.65 -15.86
N GLU A 158 2.31 8.79 -16.51
CA GLU A 158 3.48 8.96 -17.38
C GLU A 158 4.81 8.75 -16.64
N TYR A 159 4.84 9.02 -15.32
CA TYR A 159 6.00 8.82 -14.45
C TYR A 159 6.52 7.38 -14.48
N ASP A 160 5.63 6.39 -14.57
CA ASP A 160 5.98 4.97 -14.58
C ASP A 160 6.67 4.53 -15.90
N MET A 161 6.70 5.40 -16.92
CA MET A 161 7.52 5.21 -18.13
C MET A 161 8.94 5.80 -18.03
N LEU A 162 9.23 6.64 -17.03
CA LEU A 162 10.52 7.34 -16.88
C LEU A 162 11.60 6.45 -16.24
N GLN A 163 11.60 5.15 -16.58
CA GLN A 163 12.53 4.15 -16.09
C GLN A 163 13.88 4.20 -16.83
N PRO A 164 15.00 3.80 -16.19
CA PRO A 164 16.25 3.61 -16.91
C PRO A 164 16.19 2.38 -17.82
N LEU A 165 17.03 2.38 -18.85
CA LEU A 165 17.30 1.19 -19.67
C LEU A 165 18.13 0.19 -18.86
N VAL A 166 17.92 -1.13 -18.98
CA VAL A 166 18.74 -2.15 -18.30
C VAL A 166 19.91 -2.65 -19.14
N HIS A 167 19.91 -2.36 -20.44
CA HIS A 167 21.02 -2.55 -21.36
C HIS A 167 21.07 -1.39 -22.39
N GLN A 168 22.20 -1.26 -23.09
CA GLN A 168 22.39 -0.25 -24.13
C GLN A 168 21.46 -0.51 -25.34
N PRO A 169 20.90 0.53 -26.00
CA PRO A 169 19.96 0.35 -27.11
C PRO A 169 20.51 -0.56 -28.21
N GLY A 170 19.81 -1.65 -28.48
CA GLY A 170 20.13 -2.67 -29.48
C GLY A 170 21.42 -3.46 -29.24
N GLU A 171 22.00 -3.43 -28.04
CA GLU A 171 23.05 -4.38 -27.62
C GLU A 171 22.47 -5.66 -26.99
N GLY A 172 21.15 -5.73 -26.83
CA GLY A 172 20.40 -6.88 -26.34
C GLY A 172 18.91 -6.83 -26.74
N TRP A 173 18.16 -7.82 -26.26
CA TRP A 173 16.69 -7.85 -26.28
C TRP A 173 16.20 -7.89 -24.82
N GLN A 174 15.17 -7.12 -24.50
CA GLN A 174 14.57 -7.08 -23.17
C GLN A 174 13.08 -6.73 -23.28
N TYR A 175 12.24 -7.57 -22.68
CA TYR A 175 10.83 -7.29 -22.52
C TYR A 175 10.60 -6.22 -21.43
N GLY A 176 9.75 -5.23 -21.73
CA GLY A 176 9.62 -3.98 -20.97
C GLY A 176 8.71 -2.94 -21.62
N ILE A 177 8.62 -1.73 -21.04
CA ILE A 177 7.76 -0.58 -21.45
C ILE A 177 8.01 0.02 -22.87
N ASN A 178 8.69 -0.73 -23.75
CA ASN A 178 9.07 -0.33 -25.10
C ASN A 178 7.85 0.07 -25.97
N ILE A 179 6.72 -0.64 -25.85
CA ILE A 179 5.54 -0.41 -26.69
C ILE A 179 4.67 0.74 -26.15
N ASP A 180 4.76 1.05 -24.86
CA ASP A 180 4.12 2.22 -24.26
C ASP A 180 4.72 3.52 -24.84
N TRP A 181 6.05 3.58 -24.94
CA TRP A 181 6.74 4.65 -25.67
C TRP A 181 6.40 4.72 -27.16
N ALA A 182 6.13 3.58 -27.83
CA ALA A 182 5.64 3.57 -29.21
C ALA A 182 4.22 4.17 -29.32
N GLY A 183 3.34 3.88 -28.34
CA GLY A 183 2.06 4.56 -28.16
C GLY A 183 2.22 6.08 -28.02
N THR A 184 3.09 6.53 -27.12
CA THR A 184 3.37 7.97 -26.91
C THR A 184 3.90 8.67 -28.16
N LEU A 185 4.72 8.00 -28.99
CA LEU A 185 5.16 8.52 -30.28
C LEU A 185 3.99 8.73 -31.25
N LEU A 186 3.05 7.77 -31.31
CA LEU A 186 1.81 7.87 -32.08
C LEU A 186 0.95 9.04 -31.59
N GLU A 187 0.76 9.18 -30.27
CA GLU A 187 -0.06 10.25 -29.70
C GLU A 187 0.53 11.62 -30.04
N ARG A 188 1.83 11.79 -29.85
CA ARG A 188 2.52 13.07 -30.09
C ARG A 188 2.62 13.44 -31.56
N VAL A 189 2.72 12.48 -32.49
CA VAL A 189 2.73 12.78 -33.93
C VAL A 189 1.32 12.99 -34.51
N THR A 190 0.28 12.41 -33.91
CA THR A 190 -1.12 12.54 -34.39
C THR A 190 -1.94 13.61 -33.67
N GLN A 191 -1.52 14.05 -32.49
CA GLN A 191 -2.29 14.90 -31.57
C GLN A 191 -3.67 14.29 -31.21
N SER A 192 -3.70 12.96 -31.10
CA SER A 192 -4.84 12.12 -30.68
C SER A 192 -4.38 11.23 -29.53
N THR A 193 -5.29 10.79 -28.65
CA THR A 193 -4.99 9.69 -27.73
C THR A 193 -4.84 8.39 -28.52
N LEU A 194 -4.08 7.43 -27.98
CA LEU A 194 -3.83 6.14 -28.61
C LEU A 194 -5.13 5.35 -28.78
N ASP A 195 -6.00 5.37 -27.77
CA ASP A 195 -7.32 4.75 -27.88
C ASP A 195 -8.14 5.41 -29.00
N SER A 196 -8.28 6.74 -29.01
CA SER A 196 -9.07 7.44 -30.05
C SER A 196 -8.54 7.19 -31.47
N TYR A 197 -7.21 7.05 -31.61
CA TYR A 197 -6.60 6.63 -32.87
C TYR A 197 -7.00 5.19 -33.24
N CYS A 198 -6.90 4.23 -32.32
CA CYS A 198 -7.29 2.84 -32.54
C CYS A 198 -8.80 2.68 -32.81
N GLN A 199 -9.66 3.37 -32.06
CA GLN A 199 -11.10 3.45 -32.32
C GLN A 199 -11.35 3.85 -33.78
N LYS A 200 -10.75 4.95 -34.24
CA LYS A 200 -10.98 5.53 -35.58
C LYS A 200 -10.31 4.76 -36.73
N ASN A 201 -9.11 4.22 -36.54
CA ASN A 201 -8.28 3.66 -37.62
C ASN A 201 -8.18 2.13 -37.61
N ILE A 202 -8.70 1.43 -36.59
CA ILE A 202 -8.67 -0.03 -36.48
C ILE A 202 -10.06 -0.57 -36.14
N TYR A 203 -10.65 -0.18 -35.00
CA TYR A 203 -11.88 -0.82 -34.51
C TYR A 203 -13.12 -0.44 -35.34
N GLN A 204 -13.34 0.86 -35.58
CA GLN A 204 -14.49 1.36 -36.36
C GLN A 204 -14.48 0.85 -37.83
N PRO A 205 -13.36 0.83 -38.57
CA PRO A 205 -13.32 0.21 -39.90
C PRO A 205 -13.66 -1.28 -39.90
N LEU A 206 -13.31 -2.01 -38.83
CA LEU A 206 -13.65 -3.43 -38.63
C LEU A 206 -15.06 -3.65 -38.03
N GLY A 207 -15.81 -2.58 -37.70
CA GLY A 207 -17.13 -2.67 -37.08
C GLY A 207 -17.14 -3.07 -35.59
N LEU A 208 -15.97 -3.08 -34.94
CA LEU A 208 -15.76 -3.52 -33.55
C LEU A 208 -16.20 -2.42 -32.57
N LYS A 209 -16.66 -2.82 -31.38
CA LYS A 209 -17.31 -1.95 -30.38
C LYS A 209 -16.91 -2.24 -28.94
N ASN A 210 -16.47 -3.46 -28.67
CA ASN A 210 -16.11 -3.95 -27.34
C ASN A 210 -14.59 -4.14 -27.23
N ILE A 211 -13.82 -3.23 -27.83
CA ILE A 211 -12.38 -3.08 -27.62
C ILE A 211 -12.11 -1.61 -27.29
N SER A 212 -11.45 -1.36 -26.15
CA SER A 212 -11.10 -0.01 -25.69
C SER A 212 -10.03 -0.08 -24.60
N MET A 213 -9.15 0.92 -24.54
CA MET A 213 -8.28 1.17 -23.38
C MET A 213 -9.00 1.91 -22.24
N LYS A 214 -10.24 2.35 -22.50
CA LYS A 214 -11.16 3.03 -21.58
C LYS A 214 -12.53 2.36 -21.71
N PRO A 215 -12.77 1.23 -21.03
CA PRO A 215 -13.98 0.41 -21.23
C PRO A 215 -15.24 1.22 -20.89
N ASN A 216 -16.25 1.12 -21.76
CA ASN A 216 -17.55 1.75 -21.53
C ASN A 216 -18.36 0.99 -20.47
N LYS A 217 -19.52 1.53 -20.06
CA LYS A 217 -20.37 0.93 -19.03
C LYS A 217 -20.79 -0.52 -19.33
N ASP A 218 -21.06 -0.84 -20.59
CA ASP A 218 -21.53 -2.18 -21.00
C ASP A 218 -20.37 -3.18 -21.02
N MET A 219 -19.15 -2.71 -21.33
CA MET A 219 -17.92 -3.48 -21.17
C MET A 219 -17.59 -3.73 -19.69
N LEU A 220 -17.74 -2.72 -18.83
CA LEU A 220 -17.51 -2.82 -17.39
C LEU A 220 -18.49 -3.82 -16.73
N GLY A 221 -19.77 -3.81 -17.13
CA GLY A 221 -20.78 -4.78 -16.67
C GLY A 221 -20.55 -6.23 -17.09
N ASN A 222 -19.54 -6.48 -17.95
CA ASN A 222 -19.15 -7.80 -18.41
C ASN A 222 -17.67 -8.14 -18.14
N LEU A 223 -16.96 -7.31 -17.37
CA LEU A 223 -15.54 -7.50 -17.08
C LEU A 223 -15.31 -8.75 -16.21
N ALA A 224 -14.47 -9.67 -16.69
CA ALA A 224 -14.01 -10.82 -15.92
C ALA A 224 -13.18 -10.36 -14.71
N HIS A 225 -13.39 -10.96 -13.54
CA HIS A 225 -12.70 -10.56 -12.31
C HIS A 225 -11.23 -10.97 -12.37
N MET A 226 -10.35 -10.17 -11.75
CA MET A 226 -8.96 -10.56 -11.55
C MET A 226 -8.83 -11.55 -10.39
N ASN A 227 -7.99 -12.56 -10.59
CA ASN A 227 -7.76 -13.63 -9.62
C ASN A 227 -6.27 -13.72 -9.28
N TYR A 228 -5.96 -14.24 -8.10
CA TYR A 228 -4.59 -14.56 -7.66
C TYR A 228 -4.51 -16.03 -7.25
N ARG A 229 -3.53 -16.75 -7.79
CA ARG A 229 -3.13 -18.06 -7.29
C ARG A 229 -1.96 -17.90 -6.31
N ALA A 230 -2.16 -18.37 -5.08
CA ALA A 230 -1.12 -18.42 -4.07
C ALA A 230 -0.14 -19.59 -4.32
N PRO A 231 1.09 -19.56 -3.75
CA PRO A 231 2.07 -20.64 -3.93
C PRO A 231 1.66 -22.02 -3.38
N ASP A 232 0.56 -22.12 -2.63
CA ASP A 232 -0.04 -23.40 -2.19
C ASP A 232 -1.07 -23.96 -3.20
N GLY A 233 -1.22 -23.31 -4.35
CA GLY A 233 -2.11 -23.68 -5.44
C GLY A 233 -3.51 -23.05 -5.38
N LYS A 234 -3.92 -22.51 -4.22
CA LYS A 234 -5.28 -21.97 -4.04
C LYS A 234 -5.50 -20.68 -4.80
N LEU A 235 -6.70 -20.53 -5.34
CA LEU A 235 -7.18 -19.36 -6.01
C LEU A 235 -7.86 -18.39 -5.03
N SER A 236 -7.86 -17.11 -5.37
CA SER A 236 -8.50 -16.04 -4.61
C SER A 236 -8.88 -14.88 -5.54
N GLY A 237 -9.86 -14.06 -5.16
CA GLY A 237 -10.16 -12.82 -5.87
C GLY A 237 -9.14 -11.73 -5.52
N ARG A 238 -8.77 -10.87 -6.49
CA ARG A 238 -7.89 -9.71 -6.25
C ARG A 238 -8.42 -8.45 -6.93
N ASP A 239 -8.00 -7.30 -6.43
CA ASP A 239 -8.15 -6.02 -7.14
C ASP A 239 -7.49 -6.06 -8.52
N HIS A 240 -8.07 -5.31 -9.46
CA HIS A 240 -7.46 -5.04 -10.76
C HIS A 240 -6.12 -4.29 -10.62
N LEU A 241 -5.17 -4.55 -11.52
CA LEU A 241 -3.89 -3.83 -11.59
C LEU A 241 -4.07 -2.47 -12.24
N LEU A 242 -4.53 -2.46 -13.49
CA LEU A 242 -4.81 -1.25 -14.24
C LEU A 242 -6.13 -0.62 -13.76
N ARG A 243 -6.08 0.15 -12.65
CA ARG A 243 -7.27 0.66 -11.96
C ARG A 243 -7.87 1.93 -12.58
N ARG A 244 -7.04 2.89 -13.01
CA ARG A 244 -7.50 4.22 -13.46
C ARG A 244 -8.54 4.17 -14.61
N PRO A 245 -8.41 3.32 -15.65
CA PRO A 245 -9.41 3.24 -16.72
C PRO A 245 -10.75 2.61 -16.31
N LEU A 246 -10.84 2.04 -15.10
CA LEU A 246 -12.06 1.41 -14.57
C LEU A 246 -12.87 2.34 -13.66
N ILE A 247 -12.41 3.58 -13.40
CA ILE A 247 -13.09 4.54 -12.54
C ILE A 247 -14.20 5.25 -13.34
N PRO A 248 -15.49 5.10 -12.99
CA PRO A 248 -16.60 5.67 -13.76
C PRO A 248 -16.92 7.12 -13.35
N ASP A 249 -16.03 8.07 -13.68
CA ASP A 249 -16.32 9.52 -13.63
C ASP A 249 -15.76 10.24 -14.87
N ASP A 250 -16.67 10.72 -15.73
CA ASP A 250 -16.35 11.44 -16.98
C ASP A 250 -15.36 12.60 -16.78
N LYS A 251 -15.38 13.28 -15.63
CA LYS A 251 -14.66 14.56 -15.41
C LYS A 251 -13.15 14.45 -15.31
N HIS A 252 -12.64 13.28 -14.93
CA HIS A 252 -11.20 12.98 -14.87
C HIS A 252 -10.80 11.82 -15.80
N SER A 253 -11.73 11.38 -16.66
CA SER A 253 -11.70 10.11 -17.38
C SER A 253 -10.65 9.95 -18.48
N ASP A 254 -9.86 10.99 -18.78
CA ASP A 254 -8.73 10.97 -19.72
C ASP A 254 -7.38 11.30 -19.03
N SER A 255 -7.35 11.40 -17.69
CA SER A 255 -6.16 11.80 -16.92
C SER A 255 -5.24 10.62 -16.56
N PHE A 256 -5.06 9.68 -17.49
CA PHE A 256 -4.17 8.52 -17.36
C PHE A 256 -3.46 8.19 -18.67
N LEU A 257 -2.33 7.49 -18.58
CA LEU A 257 -1.57 7.01 -19.74
C LEU A 257 -2.33 5.90 -20.48
N TYR A 258 -2.60 6.10 -21.78
CA TYR A 258 -3.09 5.05 -22.67
C TYR A 258 -1.96 4.07 -23.01
N SER A 259 -1.72 3.12 -22.10
CA SER A 259 -0.63 2.14 -22.20
C SER A 259 -0.70 1.33 -23.50
N GLY A 260 0.17 1.66 -24.46
CA GLY A 260 0.31 0.88 -25.70
C GLY A 260 0.83 -0.54 -25.45
N GLY A 261 1.47 -0.77 -24.30
CA GLY A 261 1.98 -2.07 -23.88
C GLY A 261 0.97 -2.95 -23.14
N ALA A 262 -0.05 -2.41 -22.47
CA ALA A 262 -0.95 -3.17 -21.60
C ALA A 262 -2.39 -2.63 -21.44
N GLY A 263 -2.76 -1.53 -22.11
CA GLY A 263 -3.94 -0.73 -21.77
C GLY A 263 -5.30 -1.28 -22.18
N ALA A 264 -5.39 -2.18 -23.17
CA ALA A 264 -6.68 -2.54 -23.76
C ALA A 264 -7.48 -3.58 -22.97
N PHE A 265 -8.80 -3.40 -23.01
CA PHE A 265 -9.83 -4.34 -22.63
C PHE A 265 -10.57 -4.77 -23.91
N ALA A 266 -10.90 -6.06 -24.06
CA ALA A 266 -11.51 -6.58 -25.28
C ALA A 266 -12.50 -7.73 -25.03
N LYS A 267 -13.53 -7.81 -25.87
CA LYS A 267 -14.30 -9.03 -26.12
C LYS A 267 -13.45 -9.99 -26.99
N PRO A 268 -13.24 -11.27 -26.61
CA PRO A 268 -12.33 -12.17 -27.33
C PRO A 268 -12.68 -12.39 -28.81
N GLN A 269 -13.97 -12.49 -29.12
CA GLN A 269 -14.48 -12.63 -30.51
C GLN A 269 -14.09 -11.44 -31.40
N GLU A 270 -14.05 -10.22 -30.85
CA GLU A 270 -13.68 -9.01 -31.61
C GLU A 270 -12.16 -8.91 -31.82
N TYR A 271 -11.35 -9.31 -30.83
CA TYR A 271 -9.90 -9.39 -31.01
C TYR A 271 -9.53 -10.36 -32.15
N CYS A 272 -10.24 -11.49 -32.27
CA CYS A 272 -10.09 -12.43 -33.38
C CYS A 272 -10.39 -11.82 -34.77
N GLN A 273 -11.22 -10.77 -34.90
CA GLN A 273 -11.42 -10.09 -36.18
C GLN A 273 -10.18 -9.26 -36.60
N ILE A 274 -9.40 -8.75 -35.64
CA ILE A 274 -8.10 -8.12 -35.90
C ILE A 274 -7.09 -9.19 -36.37
N LEU A 275 -7.07 -10.37 -35.71
CA LEU A 275 -6.25 -11.50 -36.14
C LEU A 275 -6.62 -11.98 -37.55
N ALA A 276 -7.92 -12.10 -37.86
CA ALA A 276 -8.40 -12.47 -39.19
C ALA A 276 -8.04 -11.43 -40.27
N THR A 277 -7.87 -10.17 -39.90
CA THR A 277 -7.37 -9.11 -40.80
C THR A 277 -5.87 -9.29 -41.10
N LEU A 278 -5.07 -9.78 -40.13
CA LEU A 278 -3.66 -10.17 -40.37
C LEU A 278 -3.52 -11.48 -41.16
N LEU A 279 -4.47 -12.43 -41.03
CA LEU A 279 -4.51 -13.65 -41.86
C LEU A 279 -4.70 -13.38 -43.37
N ASN A 280 -5.26 -12.22 -43.70
CA ASN A 280 -5.55 -11.72 -45.05
C ASN A 280 -4.74 -10.45 -45.35
N ASP A 281 -3.49 -10.43 -44.90
CA ASP A 281 -2.45 -9.47 -45.31
C ASP A 281 -2.83 -7.99 -45.12
N GLY A 282 -3.65 -7.70 -44.11
CA GLY A 282 -4.08 -6.35 -43.74
C GLY A 282 -5.51 -6.00 -44.16
N THR A 283 -6.21 -6.88 -44.89
CA THR A 283 -7.60 -6.66 -45.33
C THR A 283 -8.60 -7.45 -44.50
N SER A 284 -9.66 -6.79 -44.05
CA SER A 284 -10.72 -7.43 -43.28
C SER A 284 -11.57 -8.38 -44.16
N PRO A 285 -11.67 -9.69 -43.82
CA PRO A 285 -12.51 -10.62 -44.58
C PRO A 285 -14.02 -10.39 -44.36
N THR A 286 -14.40 -9.66 -43.31
CA THR A 286 -15.79 -9.41 -42.91
C THR A 286 -16.32 -8.04 -43.34
N THR A 287 -15.47 -7.01 -43.42
CA THR A 287 -15.86 -5.64 -43.83
C THR A 287 -15.26 -5.18 -45.15
N GLY A 288 -14.22 -5.85 -45.65
CA GLY A 288 -13.43 -5.38 -46.79
C GLY A 288 -12.51 -4.18 -46.47
N ALA A 289 -12.51 -3.67 -45.23
CA ALA A 289 -11.63 -2.57 -44.85
C ALA A 289 -10.16 -3.00 -44.84
N GLN A 290 -9.31 -2.27 -45.57
CA GLN A 290 -7.86 -2.44 -45.54
C GLN A 290 -7.26 -1.58 -44.42
N LEU A 291 -6.61 -2.23 -43.45
CA LEU A 291 -5.95 -1.56 -42.32
C LEU A 291 -4.46 -1.29 -42.56
N LEU A 292 -3.81 -2.10 -43.39
CA LEU A 292 -2.40 -2.05 -43.77
C LEU A 292 -2.22 -2.62 -45.19
N GLU A 293 -1.10 -2.30 -45.84
CA GLU A 293 -0.67 -2.93 -47.09
C GLU A 293 -0.06 -4.33 -46.85
N PRO A 294 -0.23 -5.29 -47.79
CA PRO A 294 0.37 -6.63 -47.68
C PRO A 294 1.89 -6.63 -47.48
N ALA A 295 2.59 -5.66 -48.06
CA ALA A 295 4.03 -5.48 -47.86
C ALA A 295 4.37 -5.06 -46.42
N THR A 296 3.52 -4.27 -45.78
CA THR A 296 3.67 -3.82 -44.39
C THR A 296 3.39 -4.96 -43.42
N VAL A 297 2.32 -5.73 -43.64
CA VAL A 297 2.05 -6.95 -42.85
C VAL A 297 3.17 -7.97 -43.03
N SER A 298 3.69 -8.16 -44.25
CA SER A 298 4.90 -8.97 -44.47
C SER A 298 6.09 -8.46 -43.64
N SER A 299 6.34 -7.15 -43.60
CA SER A 299 7.39 -6.56 -42.76
C SER A 299 7.16 -6.73 -41.25
N MET A 300 5.91 -6.84 -40.78
CA MET A 300 5.62 -7.13 -39.37
C MET A 300 5.93 -8.59 -39.00
N PHE A 301 5.75 -9.52 -39.94
CA PHE A 301 6.01 -10.95 -39.76
C PHE A 301 7.47 -11.37 -40.04
N GLN A 302 8.37 -10.44 -40.41
CA GLN A 302 9.81 -10.71 -40.56
C GLN A 302 10.53 -10.64 -39.21
N ASN A 303 11.48 -11.56 -38.97
CA ASN A 303 12.31 -11.54 -37.77
C ASN A 303 13.22 -10.28 -37.73
N GLN A 304 12.93 -9.37 -36.80
CA GLN A 304 13.63 -8.11 -36.58
C GLN A 304 14.91 -8.26 -35.76
N ILE A 305 15.15 -9.43 -35.15
CA ILE A 305 16.19 -9.65 -34.14
C ILE A 305 17.03 -10.89 -34.42
N SER A 306 17.33 -11.17 -35.69
CA SER A 306 18.16 -12.32 -36.10
C SER A 306 19.57 -12.36 -35.49
N SER A 307 20.05 -11.26 -34.90
CA SER A 307 21.27 -11.20 -34.07
C SER A 307 21.12 -11.80 -32.67
N PHE A 308 19.89 -12.06 -32.20
CA PHE A 308 19.55 -12.57 -30.88
C PHE A 308 18.73 -13.89 -30.96
N PRO A 309 19.20 -14.93 -31.68
CA PRO A 309 18.43 -16.16 -31.94
C PRO A 309 18.04 -16.98 -30.69
N ASN A 310 18.61 -16.63 -29.53
CA ASN A 310 18.42 -17.30 -28.25
C ASN A 310 17.75 -16.37 -27.20
N PHE A 311 17.03 -15.33 -27.62
CA PHE A 311 16.45 -14.37 -26.68
C PHE A 311 15.42 -15.00 -25.71
N GLY A 312 14.63 -15.96 -26.19
CA GLY A 312 13.61 -16.64 -25.38
C GLY A 312 14.17 -17.65 -24.38
N ARG A 313 15.37 -18.20 -24.65
CA ARG A 313 16.11 -19.13 -23.77
C ARG A 313 16.69 -18.48 -22.51
N GLN A 314 16.52 -17.17 -22.34
CA GLN A 314 16.99 -16.48 -21.14
C GLN A 314 15.99 -16.70 -20.01
N VAL A 315 16.47 -17.15 -18.85
CA VAL A 315 15.65 -17.29 -17.64
C VAL A 315 15.08 -15.94 -17.27
N ILE A 316 13.76 -15.85 -17.18
CA ILE A 316 13.06 -14.65 -16.70
C ILE A 316 12.78 -14.84 -15.20
N PRO A 317 13.40 -14.05 -14.30
CA PRO A 317 13.18 -14.17 -12.87
C PRO A 317 11.79 -13.69 -12.47
N ALA A 318 11.21 -14.31 -11.44
CA ALA A 318 10.05 -13.82 -10.72
C ALA A 318 10.45 -12.63 -9.84
N ALA A 319 10.82 -11.50 -10.45
CA ALA A 319 11.33 -10.35 -9.70
C ALA A 319 10.23 -9.75 -8.80
N LYS A 320 8.98 -9.75 -9.27
CA LYS A 320 7.75 -9.53 -8.48
C LYS A 320 6.85 -10.81 -8.55
N PRO A 321 6.98 -11.76 -7.60
CA PRO A 321 6.27 -13.05 -7.64
C PRO A 321 4.73 -12.96 -7.61
N GLU A 322 4.17 -11.84 -7.17
CA GLU A 322 2.73 -11.55 -7.17
C GLU A 322 2.18 -11.17 -8.55
N LEU A 323 3.06 -11.05 -9.55
CA LEU A 323 2.78 -10.71 -10.94
C LEU A 323 3.25 -11.78 -11.94
N THR A 324 4.34 -12.51 -11.65
CA THR A 324 4.85 -13.58 -12.52
C THR A 324 5.59 -14.68 -11.77
N ASN A 325 5.40 -15.92 -12.20
CA ASN A 325 6.26 -17.04 -11.86
C ASN A 325 7.62 -16.92 -12.57
N ARG A 326 8.59 -17.74 -12.14
CA ARG A 326 9.92 -17.81 -12.74
C ARG A 326 9.85 -18.65 -14.00
N ILE A 327 10.15 -18.06 -15.15
CA ILE A 327 10.07 -18.73 -16.46
C ILE A 327 11.48 -19.23 -16.83
N PRO A 328 11.72 -20.56 -16.95
CA PRO A 328 13.04 -21.07 -17.32
C PRO A 328 13.44 -20.72 -18.75
N GLU A 329 12.48 -20.81 -19.67
CA GLU A 329 12.57 -20.41 -21.07
C GLU A 329 11.18 -19.92 -21.51
N LEU A 330 11.13 -18.80 -22.22
CA LEU A 330 9.90 -18.10 -22.62
C LEU A 330 9.06 -18.87 -23.66
N TYR A 331 9.71 -19.66 -24.50
CA TYR A 331 9.06 -20.51 -25.50
C TYR A 331 9.99 -21.66 -25.89
N PRO A 332 9.98 -22.79 -25.14
CA PRO A 332 10.87 -23.92 -25.41
C PRO A 332 10.49 -24.62 -26.72
N ILE A 333 11.50 -24.93 -27.55
CA ILE A 333 11.32 -25.59 -28.85
C ILE A 333 12.18 -26.86 -28.89
N ALA A 334 11.56 -27.99 -29.25
CA ALA A 334 12.25 -29.25 -29.44
C ALA A 334 13.41 -29.10 -30.46
N GLY A 335 14.60 -29.59 -30.10
CA GLY A 335 15.80 -29.47 -30.94
C GLY A 335 16.51 -28.10 -30.90
N ASN A 336 16.00 -27.11 -30.16
CA ASN A 336 16.63 -25.80 -30.00
C ASN A 336 16.85 -25.03 -31.32
N GLY A 337 15.87 -25.04 -32.24
CA GLY A 337 15.84 -24.11 -33.38
C GLY A 337 15.80 -22.64 -32.92
N PRO A 338 16.38 -21.67 -33.67
CA PRO A 338 16.34 -20.25 -33.32
C PRO A 338 14.95 -19.70 -32.94
N GLN A 339 14.93 -18.48 -32.38
CA GLN A 339 13.72 -17.78 -31.97
C GLN A 339 13.64 -16.44 -32.69
N GLY A 340 12.45 -16.06 -33.17
CA GLY A 340 12.21 -14.80 -33.87
C GLY A 340 11.27 -13.84 -33.15
N TRP A 341 11.41 -12.55 -33.44
CA TRP A 341 10.47 -11.50 -33.03
C TRP A 341 10.14 -10.60 -34.22
N GLY A 342 8.86 -10.41 -34.48
CA GLY A 342 8.34 -9.54 -35.54
C GLY A 342 8.32 -8.06 -35.12
N LEU A 343 7.34 -7.32 -35.60
CA LEU A 343 6.99 -6.02 -35.02
C LEU A 343 5.84 -6.24 -34.03
N THR A 344 6.18 -6.23 -32.74
CA THR A 344 5.35 -6.41 -31.53
C THR A 344 4.91 -7.82 -31.10
N PHE A 345 5.41 -8.89 -31.73
CA PHE A 345 5.08 -10.28 -31.35
C PHE A 345 6.22 -11.28 -31.61
N MET A 346 6.17 -12.45 -30.98
CA MET A 346 7.11 -13.56 -31.23
C MET A 346 6.73 -14.31 -32.52
N LEU A 347 7.72 -14.93 -33.18
CA LEU A 347 7.58 -15.80 -34.34
C LEU A 347 8.07 -17.21 -34.00
N THR A 348 7.27 -18.24 -34.33
CA THR A 348 7.65 -19.65 -34.10
C THR A 348 8.37 -20.26 -35.31
N GLU A 349 9.30 -21.19 -35.10
CA GLU A 349 9.95 -21.96 -36.17
C GLU A 349 9.21 -23.27 -36.53
N GLY A 350 7.94 -23.40 -36.13
CA GLY A 350 7.13 -24.60 -36.34
C GLY A 350 7.42 -25.71 -35.32
N GLY A 351 7.04 -26.94 -35.67
CA GLY A 351 7.19 -28.13 -34.81
C GLY A 351 6.03 -28.40 -33.85
N THR A 352 5.03 -27.52 -33.77
CA THR A 352 4.00 -27.53 -32.71
C THR A 352 2.57 -27.63 -33.25
N GLY A 353 2.37 -28.31 -34.38
CA GLY A 353 1.13 -28.22 -35.17
C GLY A 353 0.91 -26.86 -35.87
N ARG A 354 1.58 -25.79 -35.43
CA ARG A 354 1.64 -24.44 -36.06
C ARG A 354 2.73 -24.39 -37.13
N SER A 355 2.60 -23.47 -38.09
CA SER A 355 3.55 -23.28 -39.19
C SER A 355 4.74 -22.40 -38.81
N GLU A 356 5.83 -22.48 -39.58
CA GLU A 356 6.95 -21.54 -39.48
C GLU A 356 6.45 -20.09 -39.70
N GLY A 357 6.97 -19.14 -38.92
CA GLY A 357 6.56 -17.74 -38.99
C GLY A 357 5.16 -17.44 -38.40
N THR A 358 4.51 -18.39 -37.72
CA THR A 358 3.29 -18.11 -36.94
C THR A 358 3.58 -17.05 -35.89
N ALA A 359 2.81 -15.96 -35.91
CA ALA A 359 2.91 -14.89 -34.91
C ALA A 359 2.16 -15.29 -33.64
N GLN A 360 2.72 -15.01 -32.47
CA GLN A 360 2.08 -15.27 -31.18
C GLN A 360 2.53 -14.28 -30.10
N TRP A 361 1.66 -14.00 -29.13
CA TRP A 361 2.04 -13.36 -27.87
C TRP A 361 1.03 -13.59 -26.74
N ALA A 362 1.36 -13.12 -25.54
CA ALA A 362 0.62 -13.34 -24.31
C ALA A 362 0.07 -12.05 -23.67
N GLY A 363 -0.90 -12.22 -22.78
CA GLY A 363 -1.35 -11.22 -21.80
C GLY A 363 -0.98 -11.65 -20.38
N LEU A 364 -0.59 -10.71 -19.52
CA LEU A 364 -0.07 -11.00 -18.17
C LEU A 364 -1.04 -11.83 -17.30
N PRO A 365 -2.37 -11.63 -17.31
CA PRO A 365 -3.33 -12.48 -16.59
C PRO A 365 -3.53 -13.89 -17.20
N ASN A 366 -2.47 -14.50 -17.73
CA ASN A 366 -2.46 -15.76 -18.49
C ASN A 366 -3.49 -15.79 -19.64
N LEU A 367 -3.29 -14.90 -20.61
CA LEU A 367 -3.92 -14.94 -21.95
C LEU A 367 -2.89 -15.32 -23.01
N TRP A 368 -3.31 -15.97 -24.10
CA TRP A 368 -2.43 -16.34 -25.21
C TRP A 368 -3.14 -16.19 -26.57
N TRP A 369 -2.49 -15.61 -27.59
CA TRP A 369 -3.00 -15.57 -28.97
C TRP A 369 -1.97 -16.07 -29.99
N TRP A 370 -2.47 -16.54 -31.13
CA TRP A 370 -1.66 -16.94 -32.29
C TRP A 370 -2.32 -16.54 -33.62
N CYS A 371 -1.52 -16.38 -34.67
CA CYS A 371 -1.94 -16.04 -36.03
C CYS A 371 -1.05 -16.78 -37.06
N ASP A 372 -1.54 -17.91 -37.55
CA ASP A 372 -0.85 -18.74 -38.56
C ASP A 372 -1.32 -18.33 -39.96
N ARG A 373 -0.51 -17.51 -40.64
CA ARG A 373 -0.82 -16.98 -41.98
C ARG A 373 -0.73 -18.03 -43.10
N GLU A 374 -0.03 -19.15 -42.88
CA GLU A 374 0.07 -20.25 -43.85
C GLU A 374 -1.22 -21.09 -43.81
N LYS A 375 -1.51 -21.69 -42.65
CA LYS A 375 -2.71 -22.54 -42.45
C LYS A 375 -4.01 -21.72 -42.41
N GLY A 376 -3.90 -20.42 -42.18
CA GLY A 376 -5.04 -19.52 -42.23
C GLY A 376 -5.96 -19.62 -41.02
N VAL A 377 -5.37 -19.87 -39.85
CA VAL A 377 -6.06 -20.05 -38.57
C VAL A 377 -5.40 -19.15 -37.53
N ALA A 378 -6.23 -18.46 -36.76
CA ALA A 378 -5.80 -17.65 -35.62
C ALA A 378 -6.72 -17.90 -34.43
N GLY A 379 -6.32 -17.46 -33.24
CA GLY A 379 -7.16 -17.59 -32.06
C GLY A 379 -6.60 -16.91 -30.83
N ILE A 380 -7.41 -16.89 -29.78
CA ILE A 380 -7.06 -16.40 -28.45
C ILE A 380 -7.68 -17.29 -27.36
N ILE A 381 -6.90 -17.55 -26.31
CA ILE A 381 -7.32 -18.12 -25.03
C ILE A 381 -7.23 -17.00 -23.99
N CYS A 382 -8.29 -16.83 -23.21
CA CYS A 382 -8.46 -15.74 -22.25
C CYS A 382 -8.78 -16.30 -20.86
N THR A 383 -7.92 -16.00 -19.88
CA THR A 383 -8.22 -16.13 -18.45
C THR A 383 -7.96 -14.78 -17.75
N GLN A 384 -8.11 -14.71 -16.43
CA GLN A 384 -7.74 -13.54 -15.62
C GLN A 384 -7.03 -13.96 -14.32
N ILE A 385 -5.99 -14.80 -14.43
CA ILE A 385 -5.23 -15.31 -13.27
C ILE A 385 -3.84 -14.68 -13.24
N LEU A 386 -3.39 -14.23 -12.07
CA LEU A 386 -1.99 -13.94 -11.77
C LEU A 386 -1.50 -14.90 -10.68
N PRO A 387 -0.18 -15.21 -10.60
CA PRO A 387 0.90 -14.68 -11.43
C PRO A 387 0.90 -15.22 -12.88
N PHE A 388 1.56 -14.51 -13.79
CA PHE A 388 1.82 -14.98 -15.16
C PHE A 388 2.69 -16.26 -15.18
N ALA A 389 2.53 -17.07 -16.22
CA ALA A 389 3.04 -18.45 -16.32
C ALA A 389 2.49 -19.33 -15.18
N ASP A 390 1.17 -19.33 -15.01
CA ASP A 390 0.46 -20.17 -14.04
C ASP A 390 0.39 -21.63 -14.52
N ALA A 391 0.81 -22.57 -13.67
CA ALA A 391 0.93 -23.98 -14.05
C ALA A 391 -0.43 -24.71 -14.27
N GLN A 392 -1.55 -24.13 -13.82
CA GLN A 392 -2.90 -24.63 -14.16
C GLN A 392 -3.43 -24.02 -15.47
N VAL A 393 -2.70 -23.07 -16.05
CA VAL A 393 -3.02 -22.34 -17.30
C VAL A 393 -1.90 -22.56 -18.33
N ASP A 394 -1.18 -23.68 -18.21
CA ASP A 394 -0.01 -23.98 -19.03
C ASP A 394 -0.40 -24.47 -20.43
N TRP A 395 -0.64 -23.50 -21.32
CA TRP A 395 -0.85 -23.74 -22.75
C TRP A 395 0.46 -23.82 -23.55
N HIS A 396 1.62 -24.00 -22.88
CA HIS A 396 2.92 -24.18 -23.56
C HIS A 396 3.17 -25.61 -24.07
N ASP A 397 2.26 -26.57 -23.81
CA ASP A 397 2.22 -27.84 -24.54
C ASP A 397 1.16 -27.82 -25.68
N PRO A 398 1.57 -27.48 -26.91
CA PRO A 398 0.70 -27.47 -28.07
C PRO A 398 0.40 -28.86 -28.66
N GLU A 399 1.07 -29.93 -28.25
CA GLU A 399 0.74 -31.29 -28.73
C GLU A 399 -0.63 -31.73 -28.24
N GLU A 400 -1.03 -31.32 -27.03
CA GLU A 400 -2.30 -31.74 -26.43
C GLU A 400 -3.52 -30.95 -26.94
N PHE A 401 -3.36 -29.66 -27.29
CA PHE A 401 -4.47 -28.82 -27.79
C PHE A 401 -4.54 -28.68 -29.33
N LEU A 402 -3.42 -28.86 -30.05
CA LEU A 402 -3.32 -28.58 -31.49
C LEU A 402 -2.68 -29.73 -32.31
N ASN A 403 -2.69 -30.96 -31.77
CA ASN A 403 -2.60 -32.18 -32.61
C ASN A 403 -3.57 -32.03 -33.80
N PRO A 404 -3.15 -32.32 -35.05
CA PRO A 404 -3.66 -31.61 -36.22
C PRO A 404 -5.15 -31.86 -36.43
N LEU A 405 -5.94 -30.84 -36.10
CA LEU A 405 -7.40 -30.80 -36.30
C LEU A 405 -7.69 -31.24 -37.75
N PRO A 406 -8.39 -32.37 -37.98
CA PRO A 406 -8.50 -32.97 -39.31
C PRO A 406 -9.40 -32.11 -40.20
N LEU A 407 -8.77 -31.18 -40.93
CA LEU A 407 -9.44 -30.34 -41.90
C LEU A 407 -9.87 -31.21 -43.08
N ILE A 408 -11.19 -31.25 -43.32
CA ILE A 408 -11.76 -31.99 -44.44
C ILE A 408 -11.39 -31.26 -45.75
N ASP A 409 -10.34 -31.70 -46.41
CA ASP A 409 -10.08 -31.35 -47.81
C ASP A 409 -11.08 -32.12 -48.70
N SER A 410 -11.88 -31.38 -49.46
CA SER A 410 -12.95 -31.93 -50.28
C SER A 410 -12.46 -32.49 -51.62
N SER A 411 -11.24 -33.05 -51.69
CA SER A 411 -10.59 -33.44 -52.96
C SER A 411 -9.87 -34.79 -53.02
N SER A 412 -9.53 -35.46 -51.90
CA SER A 412 -8.60 -36.61 -51.91
C SER A 412 -9.16 -38.01 -51.58
N ASP A 413 -10.15 -38.14 -50.68
CA ASP A 413 -10.42 -39.43 -50.01
C ASP A 413 -11.27 -40.47 -50.78
N TRP A 414 -11.53 -40.26 -52.07
CA TRP A 414 -12.31 -41.22 -52.89
C TRP A 414 -11.58 -42.50 -53.29
N LEU A 415 -10.32 -42.69 -52.89
CA LEU A 415 -9.48 -43.85 -53.29
C LEU A 415 -9.02 -44.77 -52.14
N ASN A 416 -9.08 -44.34 -50.87
CA ASN A 416 -8.64 -45.17 -49.74
C ASN A 416 -9.73 -46.09 -49.16
N ALA A 417 -10.97 -45.99 -49.65
CA ALA A 417 -12.12 -46.76 -49.14
C ALA A 417 -12.18 -48.23 -49.65
N ILE A 418 -11.16 -48.74 -50.35
CA ILE A 418 -11.16 -50.08 -50.98
C ILE A 418 -9.81 -50.79 -50.80
N GLY A 419 -9.63 -51.51 -49.68
CA GLY A 419 -8.47 -52.39 -49.50
C GLY A 419 -8.46 -53.13 -48.15
N ASN A 420 -8.34 -54.48 -48.21
CA ASN A 420 -8.08 -55.42 -47.10
C ASN A 420 -9.11 -55.40 -45.93
N GLN A 421 -10.05 -56.35 -45.85
CA GLN A 421 -9.85 -57.73 -45.35
C GLN A 421 -9.21 -57.75 -43.94
N ALA A 422 -9.93 -57.93 -42.82
CA ALA A 422 -10.92 -58.95 -42.39
C ALA A 422 -10.32 -60.28 -41.90
N ARG A 423 -10.58 -60.63 -40.63
CA ARG A 423 -10.99 -61.98 -40.15
C ARG A 423 -11.21 -62.05 -38.62
N HIS A 424 -12.48 -62.19 -38.25
CA HIS A 424 -13.09 -63.22 -37.36
C HIS A 424 -14.54 -62.71 -37.12
N GLU A 425 -15.59 -63.40 -37.57
CA GLU A 425 -16.10 -64.70 -37.09
C GLU A 425 -16.60 -64.61 -35.62
N ASP A 426 -17.85 -64.93 -35.29
CA ASP A 426 -18.98 -65.30 -36.17
C ASP A 426 -20.34 -65.22 -35.45
N ASN A 427 -21.45 -65.06 -36.20
CA ASN A 427 -22.69 -65.87 -36.08
C ASN A 427 -23.92 -65.31 -36.86
N LEU A 428 -24.41 -66.11 -37.81
CA LEU A 428 -25.82 -66.44 -38.11
C LEU A 428 -26.88 -65.33 -38.32
N GLY A 429 -27.54 -65.28 -39.51
CA GLY A 429 -28.70 -64.38 -39.68
C GLY A 429 -29.49 -64.27 -41.01
N ALA A 430 -29.45 -65.24 -41.94
CA ALA A 430 -30.38 -65.42 -43.08
C ALA A 430 -30.78 -64.24 -44.04
N PHE A 431 -30.43 -64.39 -45.33
CA PHE A 431 -31.03 -63.73 -46.52
C PHE A 431 -32.52 -64.16 -46.77
N PRO A 432 -33.29 -63.62 -47.76
CA PRO A 432 -33.00 -62.63 -48.83
C PRO A 432 -33.98 -61.41 -48.79
N THR A 433 -34.31 -60.57 -49.80
CA THR A 433 -34.08 -60.38 -51.27
C THR A 433 -34.21 -58.84 -51.55
N ARG A 434 -33.44 -58.17 -52.43
CA ARG A 434 -33.53 -57.99 -53.91
C ARG A 434 -34.81 -57.28 -54.47
N PRO A 435 -34.71 -56.49 -55.58
CA PRO A 435 -35.02 -55.05 -55.53
C PRO A 435 -35.86 -54.53 -56.75
N LEU A 436 -35.60 -53.29 -57.22
CA LEU A 436 -36.18 -52.54 -58.38
C LEU A 436 -37.39 -51.63 -58.01
N ARG A 437 -37.74 -50.52 -58.72
CA ARG A 437 -37.27 -49.99 -60.03
C ARG A 437 -37.49 -48.46 -60.21
N HIS A 438 -36.87 -47.93 -61.28
CA HIS A 438 -36.90 -46.57 -61.88
C HIS A 438 -38.24 -45.80 -62.00
N GLY A 439 -38.12 -44.47 -62.14
CA GLY A 439 -39.05 -43.55 -62.85
C GLY A 439 -39.10 -42.15 -62.20
N SER A 440 -38.62 -41.00 -62.70
CA SER A 440 -38.34 -40.40 -64.03
C SER A 440 -39.56 -39.91 -64.84
N TRP A 441 -39.81 -38.59 -64.93
CA TRP A 441 -39.88 -37.76 -66.17
C TRP A 441 -40.57 -36.37 -65.99
N SER A 442 -39.90 -35.32 -66.50
CA SER A 442 -40.37 -34.04 -67.13
C SER A 442 -41.45 -33.08 -66.56
N GLN A 443 -41.14 -31.79 -66.76
CA GLN A 443 -41.98 -30.56 -66.96
C GLN A 443 -43.05 -30.68 -68.10
N PRO A 444 -43.97 -29.71 -68.40
CA PRO A 444 -43.81 -28.23 -68.28
C PRO A 444 -45.05 -27.28 -68.03
N SER A 445 -44.72 -25.99 -67.81
CA SER A 445 -45.35 -24.70 -68.25
C SER A 445 -46.86 -24.34 -68.14
N SER A 446 -47.11 -23.09 -67.69
CA SER A 446 -48.22 -22.13 -68.00
C SER A 446 -49.68 -22.51 -67.61
N ASP A 447 -50.57 -21.62 -67.14
CA ASP A 447 -50.94 -20.27 -67.66
C ASP A 447 -51.63 -19.30 -66.63
N PHE A 448 -52.08 -18.12 -67.11
CA PHE A 448 -52.89 -17.01 -66.52
C PHE A 448 -54.03 -17.34 -65.50
N GLY A 449 -54.59 -16.41 -64.70
CA GLY A 449 -54.38 -14.94 -64.53
C GLY A 449 -55.60 -14.23 -63.84
N SER A 450 -55.70 -12.88 -63.90
CA SER A 450 -56.82 -11.99 -63.40
C SER A 450 -56.88 -11.73 -61.86
N LEU A 451 -57.39 -10.62 -61.27
CA LEU A 451 -58.14 -9.40 -61.71
C LEU A 451 -57.98 -8.22 -60.68
N GLU A 452 -58.03 -6.94 -61.13
CA GLU A 452 -58.56 -5.64 -60.54
C GLU A 452 -58.62 -5.30 -59.00
N THR A 453 -58.65 -4.04 -58.47
CA THR A 453 -58.20 -2.63 -58.80
C THR A 453 -58.43 -1.67 -57.59
N GLY A 454 -57.81 -0.47 -57.55
CA GLY A 454 -58.10 0.69 -56.64
C GLY A 454 -56.87 1.15 -55.81
N ASN A 455 -56.36 2.40 -55.86
CA ASN A 455 -56.87 3.74 -55.43
C ASN A 455 -56.90 3.90 -53.88
N ASP A 456 -56.46 5.02 -53.24
CA ASP A 456 -56.01 6.34 -53.75
C ASP A 456 -55.08 7.13 -52.75
N TYR A 457 -54.83 8.42 -53.03
CA TYR A 457 -53.87 9.40 -52.44
C TYR A 457 -54.14 10.03 -51.03
N TYR A 458 -53.19 10.89 -50.62
CA TYR A 458 -53.14 11.91 -49.53
C TYR A 458 -52.69 11.41 -48.13
N GLU A 459 -51.74 12.01 -47.37
CA GLU A 459 -51.17 13.37 -47.19
C GLU A 459 -51.74 14.15 -45.97
N CYS A 460 -51.02 15.17 -45.48
CA CYS A 460 -51.16 15.77 -44.14
C CYS A 460 -52.38 16.67 -43.95
N ASP A 461 -52.79 16.91 -42.68
CA ASP A 461 -53.20 18.24 -42.20
C ASP A 461 -53.21 18.38 -40.65
N ASP A 462 -53.73 19.50 -40.13
CA ASP A 462 -53.23 20.22 -38.93
C ASP A 462 -54.16 20.24 -37.68
N ALA A 463 -53.58 20.67 -36.54
CA ALA A 463 -54.18 21.45 -35.44
C ALA A 463 -55.20 20.89 -34.38
N THR A 464 -54.90 21.25 -33.11
CA THR A 464 -55.79 21.57 -31.94
C THR A 464 -56.44 20.51 -30.99
N ASN A 465 -56.55 20.90 -29.71
CA ASN A 465 -57.05 20.17 -28.52
C ASN A 465 -58.59 19.92 -28.50
N PRO A 466 -59.09 18.87 -27.81
CA PRO A 466 -59.70 19.00 -26.45
C PRO A 466 -59.37 17.81 -25.48
N VAL A 467 -59.20 17.92 -24.14
CA VAL A 467 -60.04 18.37 -22.99
C VAL A 467 -60.90 17.25 -22.31
N THR A 468 -60.49 16.84 -21.08
CA THR A 468 -61.26 16.11 -20.01
C THR A 468 -61.74 14.65 -20.29
N THR A 469 -62.23 13.81 -19.36
CA THR A 469 -62.85 13.91 -17.99
C THR A 469 -62.42 12.74 -17.08
N SER A 470 -62.11 12.92 -15.77
CA SER A 470 -62.95 12.69 -14.55
C SER A 470 -63.73 11.35 -14.50
N THR A 471 -63.87 10.63 -13.37
CA THR A 471 -64.29 10.99 -11.97
C THR A 471 -63.62 10.04 -10.93
N GLU A 472 -63.81 9.96 -9.59
CA GLU A 472 -64.28 10.72 -8.38
C GLU A 472 -63.98 9.82 -7.12
N TYR A 473 -64.31 10.03 -5.82
CA TYR A 473 -65.01 11.06 -5.02
C TYR A 473 -64.53 11.03 -3.54
N GLY A 474 -64.40 12.20 -2.88
CA GLY A 474 -64.69 12.38 -1.43
C GLY A 474 -63.60 12.07 -0.37
N SER A 475 -63.54 12.74 0.79
CA SER A 475 -64.32 13.90 1.31
C SER A 475 -63.56 14.65 2.43
N GLN A 476 -63.81 15.96 2.60
CA GLN A 476 -63.45 16.76 3.79
C GLN A 476 -64.67 16.96 4.73
N PRO A 477 -64.56 17.68 5.88
CA PRO A 477 -64.82 19.13 5.86
C PRO A 477 -63.90 20.00 6.78
N GLU A 478 -64.14 21.32 6.79
CA GLU A 478 -63.29 22.39 7.38
C GLU A 478 -63.78 22.96 8.73
N SER A 479 -62.92 23.72 9.43
CA SER A 479 -63.19 24.97 10.23
C SER A 479 -62.00 25.28 11.18
N LEU A 480 -61.69 26.52 11.63
CA LEU A 480 -62.17 27.89 11.33
C LEU A 480 -61.07 28.94 11.64
N ASN A 481 -61.29 30.22 11.29
CA ASN A 481 -60.35 31.34 11.43
C ASN A 481 -60.11 31.86 12.86
N LEU A 482 -59.02 32.62 13.07
CA LEU A 482 -59.07 34.00 13.63
C LEU A 482 -57.75 34.78 13.39
N SER A 483 -57.78 36.11 13.58
CA SER A 483 -56.77 37.09 13.10
C SER A 483 -56.44 38.18 14.16
N PHE A 484 -55.81 39.30 13.75
CA PHE A 484 -55.48 40.53 14.53
C PHE A 484 -54.19 40.46 15.40
N GLU A 485 -53.37 41.53 15.58
CA GLU A 485 -53.24 42.86 14.94
C GLU A 485 -51.81 43.44 15.16
N ASP A 486 -51.44 44.55 14.50
CA ASP A 486 -50.21 45.33 14.76
C ASP A 486 -50.52 46.66 15.45
N PRO A 487 -49.68 47.12 16.40
CA PRO A 487 -49.57 48.55 16.68
C PRO A 487 -48.13 49.07 16.82
N SER A 488 -47.60 49.60 15.72
CA SER A 488 -46.77 50.83 15.62
C SER A 488 -46.16 51.48 16.88
N ALA A 489 -44.85 51.79 16.83
CA ALA A 489 -44.24 52.86 17.65
C ALA A 489 -43.06 53.53 16.93
N VAL A 490 -42.93 54.86 17.03
CA VAL A 490 -41.88 55.66 16.34
C VAL A 490 -41.28 56.68 17.31
N HIS A 491 -39.96 56.64 17.58
CA HIS A 491 -39.13 57.87 17.72
C HIS A 491 -37.62 57.66 18.00
N ASN A 492 -36.82 58.54 17.38
CA ASN A 492 -35.57 59.17 17.85
C ASN A 492 -34.56 58.40 18.73
N GLY A 493 -33.44 57.98 18.12
CA GLY A 493 -32.25 57.50 18.83
C GLY A 493 -31.28 58.60 19.32
N ARG A 494 -30.15 58.19 19.90
CA ARG A 494 -28.98 59.06 20.15
C ARG A 494 -27.67 58.26 20.14
N ARG A 495 -26.59 58.89 19.63
CA ARG A 495 -25.23 58.31 19.54
C ARG A 495 -24.61 58.04 20.92
N ARG A 496 -23.90 56.91 21.08
CA ARG A 496 -22.64 56.86 21.84
C ARG A 496 -21.66 55.84 21.22
N ARG A 497 -20.37 55.99 21.51
CA ARG A 497 -19.25 55.49 20.69
C ARG A 497 -18.18 54.81 21.54
N LYS A 498 -17.94 53.51 21.34
CA LYS A 498 -16.81 52.65 21.79
C LYS A 498 -17.08 51.23 21.23
N SER A 499 -16.10 50.40 20.86
CA SER A 499 -14.68 50.64 20.58
C SER A 499 -14.22 49.68 19.46
N ARG A 500 -13.12 49.98 18.77
CA ARG A 500 -12.70 49.26 17.55
C ARG A 500 -11.70 48.15 17.88
N THR A 501 -12.18 46.93 18.15
CA THR A 501 -11.38 45.73 17.96
C THR A 501 -11.21 45.47 16.46
N GLN A 502 -10.03 44.98 16.04
CA GLN A 502 -9.73 44.73 14.64
C GLN A 502 -10.23 43.33 14.25
N GLN A 503 -11.17 43.25 13.30
CA GLN A 503 -11.38 42.02 12.53
C GLN A 503 -10.13 41.78 11.67
N LEU A 504 -9.59 40.57 11.75
CA LEU A 504 -8.45 40.09 10.96
C LEU A 504 -8.85 38.80 10.24
N TRP A 505 -9.84 38.93 9.35
CA TRP A 505 -10.25 37.91 8.38
C TRP A 505 -10.43 38.59 7.02
N PRO A 506 -9.95 38.01 5.90
CA PRO A 506 -10.26 38.53 4.56
C PRO A 506 -11.67 38.13 4.15
N ASP A 507 -12.55 39.10 3.93
CA ASP A 507 -13.95 38.87 3.50
C ASP A 507 -14.04 38.44 2.01
N SER A 508 -13.56 37.24 1.65
CA SER A 508 -13.73 36.70 0.29
C SER A 508 -13.56 35.17 0.14
N GLU A 509 -14.18 34.34 0.99
CA GLU A 509 -14.41 32.92 0.67
C GLU A 509 -15.87 32.51 0.94
N PRO A 510 -16.48 31.63 0.11
CA PRO A 510 -17.83 31.13 0.32
C PRO A 510 -17.89 30.19 1.54
N SER A 511 -19.01 30.22 2.26
CA SER A 511 -19.16 29.48 3.52
C SER A 511 -18.99 27.96 3.37
N LEU A 512 -18.26 27.36 4.32
CA LEU A 512 -17.89 25.94 4.48
C LEU A 512 -18.95 24.86 4.13
N LEU A 513 -20.25 25.19 4.15
CA LEU A 513 -21.36 24.22 4.14
C LEU A 513 -22.48 24.51 3.13
N SER A 514 -22.18 25.10 1.97
CA SER A 514 -23.21 25.32 0.94
C SER A 514 -23.73 24.05 0.24
N ARG A 515 -23.24 22.84 0.59
CA ARG A 515 -23.53 21.55 -0.09
C ARG A 515 -23.47 20.30 0.82
N LEU A 516 -23.91 20.37 2.08
CA LEU A 516 -24.24 19.17 2.88
C LEU A 516 -25.73 19.16 3.20
N ASP A 517 -26.36 18.01 2.98
CA ASP A 517 -27.82 17.84 3.03
C ASP A 517 -28.29 17.39 4.42
N LEU A 518 -28.24 18.34 5.36
CA LEU A 518 -28.69 18.19 6.75
C LEU A 518 -29.55 19.41 7.13
N SER A 519 -30.62 19.17 7.88
CA SER A 519 -31.66 20.17 8.16
C SER A 519 -31.17 21.33 9.05
N GLU A 520 -31.80 22.48 8.82
CA GLU A 520 -31.59 23.79 9.49
C GLU A 520 -30.17 24.41 9.38
N SER A 521 -30.11 25.74 9.31
CA SER A 521 -28.85 26.48 9.12
C SER A 521 -28.09 26.73 10.43
N THR A 522 -28.81 27.00 11.52
CA THR A 522 -28.24 27.34 12.84
C THR A 522 -27.47 26.15 13.44
N SER A 523 -28.11 24.97 13.47
CA SER A 523 -27.54 23.73 14.02
C SER A 523 -26.27 23.30 13.29
N ARG A 524 -26.25 23.42 11.95
CA ARG A 524 -25.06 23.19 11.12
C ARG A 524 -23.86 24.06 11.53
N HIS A 525 -24.07 25.34 11.83
CA HIS A 525 -22.96 26.23 12.22
C HIS A 525 -22.38 25.86 13.60
N PHE A 526 -23.22 25.61 14.61
CA PHE A 526 -22.75 25.18 15.93
C PHE A 526 -22.00 23.85 15.89
N MET A 527 -22.53 22.86 15.18
CA MET A 527 -21.91 21.54 15.00
C MET A 527 -20.54 21.65 14.30
N THR A 528 -20.44 22.48 13.25
CA THR A 528 -19.18 22.70 12.53
C THR A 528 -18.12 23.37 13.41
N ASN A 529 -18.50 24.40 14.17
CA ASN A 529 -17.58 25.09 15.08
C ASN A 529 -17.11 24.15 16.22
N GLY A 530 -17.98 23.25 16.70
CA GLY A 530 -17.64 22.20 17.66
C GLY A 530 -16.63 21.20 17.10
N LEU A 531 -16.90 20.64 15.91
CA LEU A 531 -16.00 19.70 15.24
C LEU A 531 -14.65 20.33 14.87
N LEU A 532 -14.63 21.58 14.37
CA LEU A 532 -13.38 22.31 14.11
C LEU A 532 -12.59 22.63 15.39
N ARG A 533 -13.26 22.77 16.53
CA ARG A 533 -12.58 22.91 17.83
C ARG A 533 -12.07 21.57 18.37
N ILE A 534 -12.79 20.46 18.16
CA ILE A 534 -12.28 19.11 18.44
C ILE A 534 -11.00 18.85 17.62
N TYR A 535 -11.02 19.12 16.31
CA TYR A 535 -9.84 19.00 15.44
C TYR A 535 -8.67 19.84 15.95
N HIS A 536 -8.92 21.06 16.44
CA HIS A 536 -7.87 21.87 17.05
C HIS A 536 -7.34 21.26 18.35
N ASP A 537 -8.23 20.92 19.27
CA ASP A 537 -7.90 20.52 20.63
C ASP A 537 -7.32 19.09 20.71
N SER A 538 -7.35 18.31 19.62
CA SER A 538 -6.53 17.10 19.41
C SER A 538 -5.40 17.29 18.40
N MET A 539 -5.70 17.44 17.10
CA MET A 539 -4.69 17.42 16.02
C MET A 539 -3.76 18.64 16.05
N GLU A 540 -4.26 19.86 15.92
CA GLU A 540 -3.39 21.06 15.93
C GLU A 540 -2.69 21.25 17.29
N ASN A 541 -3.32 20.83 18.38
CA ASN A 541 -2.70 20.74 19.70
C ASN A 541 -1.50 19.79 19.71
N ALA A 542 -1.61 18.57 19.15
CA ALA A 542 -0.49 17.63 19.05
C ALA A 542 0.61 18.17 18.09
N LEU A 543 0.22 18.72 16.94
CA LEU A 543 1.15 19.33 15.98
C LEU A 543 1.91 20.53 16.59
N SER A 544 1.33 21.27 17.53
CA SER A 544 2.00 22.35 18.27
C SER A 544 3.25 21.88 19.07
N CYS A 545 3.36 20.57 19.33
CA CYS A 545 4.54 19.95 19.95
C CYS A 545 5.34 19.11 18.94
N TRP A 546 4.65 18.31 18.13
CA TRP A 546 5.28 17.34 17.22
C TRP A 546 5.90 17.99 15.97
N LEU A 547 5.33 19.09 15.49
CA LEU A 547 5.64 19.68 14.19
C LEU A 547 5.94 21.18 14.31
N THR A 548 7.16 21.48 14.75
CA THR A 548 7.66 22.84 14.96
C THR A 548 8.80 23.15 14.01
N GLU A 549 8.99 24.43 13.70
CA GLU A 549 10.15 24.92 12.94
C GLU A 549 11.48 24.58 13.65
N HIS A 550 11.43 24.45 14.98
CA HIS A 550 12.53 24.06 15.85
C HIS A 550 12.94 22.59 15.67
N ASN A 551 11.97 21.67 15.54
CA ASN A 551 12.22 20.23 15.46
C ASN A 551 12.17 19.64 14.03
N CYS A 552 11.77 20.44 13.04
CA CYS A 552 11.77 20.03 11.64
C CYS A 552 13.21 19.98 11.07
N PRO A 553 13.69 18.82 10.58
CA PRO A 553 15.07 18.64 10.12
C PRO A 553 15.41 19.37 8.80
N TYR A 554 14.42 19.97 8.15
CA TYR A 554 14.51 20.60 6.83
C TYR A 554 14.51 22.13 6.86
N THR A 555 14.30 22.76 8.02
CA THR A 555 14.28 24.23 8.16
C THR A 555 15.65 24.83 7.81
N ILE A 556 15.70 25.76 6.84
CA ILE A 556 16.96 26.31 6.33
C ILE A 556 17.67 27.11 7.44
N THR A 557 18.81 26.58 7.89
CA THR A 557 19.56 27.11 9.04
C THR A 557 20.35 28.36 8.68
N THR A 558 19.65 29.50 8.55
CA THR A 558 20.26 30.84 8.42
C THR A 558 20.32 31.61 9.75
N GLN A 559 19.68 31.10 10.82
CA GLN A 559 19.69 31.74 12.16
C GLN A 559 19.79 30.72 13.32
N ARG A 560 20.77 29.81 13.31
CA ARG A 560 21.31 29.27 14.58
C ARG A 560 22.29 30.27 15.19
N ILE A 561 21.75 31.41 15.65
CA ILE A 561 22.51 32.40 16.42
C ILE A 561 22.75 31.85 17.82
N SER A 562 23.97 31.99 18.34
CA SER A 562 24.37 31.47 19.65
C SER A 562 23.50 32.02 20.80
N PRO A 563 23.22 31.24 21.86
CA PRO A 563 22.31 31.63 22.94
C PRO A 563 22.98 32.61 23.95
N ILE A 564 23.44 33.78 23.49
CA ILE A 564 24.12 34.78 24.33
C ILE A 564 23.55 36.19 24.08
N ARG A 565 22.97 36.76 25.14
CA ARG A 565 22.65 38.20 25.34
C ARG A 565 21.65 38.87 24.39
N GLY A 566 20.38 38.51 24.55
CA GLY A 566 19.30 39.47 24.82
C GLY A 566 19.12 40.69 23.88
N SER A 567 18.55 40.47 22.69
CA SER A 567 17.94 41.55 21.90
C SER A 567 16.76 41.08 21.03
N GLN A 568 15.54 41.20 21.55
CA GLN A 568 14.28 41.46 20.80
C GLN A 568 13.99 40.62 19.52
N SER A 569 14.15 39.28 19.55
CA SER A 569 13.66 38.37 18.50
C SER A 569 12.68 37.28 18.99
N GLU A 570 12.18 37.40 20.23
CA GLU A 570 11.41 36.36 20.95
C GLU A 570 10.00 36.08 20.38
N HIS A 571 9.53 36.83 19.39
CA HIS A 571 8.13 36.81 18.91
C HIS A 571 7.81 35.74 17.85
N GLY A 572 8.80 34.98 17.38
CA GLY A 572 8.60 33.85 16.46
C GLY A 572 8.11 32.60 17.21
N THR A 573 9.02 31.93 17.90
CA THR A 573 8.80 30.66 18.62
C THR A 573 7.68 30.73 19.66
N MET A 574 7.46 31.88 20.31
CA MET A 574 6.36 32.05 21.28
C MET A 574 4.95 31.85 20.70
N ARG A 575 4.75 31.90 19.37
CA ARG A 575 3.44 31.66 18.76
C ARG A 575 3.03 30.19 18.77
N GLU A 576 3.99 29.27 18.75
CA GLU A 576 3.74 27.84 18.53
C GLU A 576 3.19 27.16 19.78
N TRP A 577 3.70 27.57 20.94
CA TRP A 577 3.25 27.09 22.26
C TRP A 577 2.21 28.03 22.90
N GLY A 578 1.60 28.92 22.11
CA GLY A 578 0.56 29.85 22.57
C GLY A 578 -0.80 29.19 22.81
N SER A 579 -1.65 29.84 23.61
CA SER A 579 -3.04 29.40 23.85
C SER A 579 -4.04 29.87 22.77
N THR A 580 -3.57 30.38 21.64
CA THR A 580 -4.40 30.99 20.59
C THR A 580 -4.95 29.95 19.61
N TRP A 581 -6.26 29.72 19.66
CA TRP A 581 -6.98 28.92 18.66
C TRP A 581 -6.77 29.53 17.27
N SER A 582 -6.02 28.83 16.42
CA SER A 582 -5.50 29.40 15.16
C SER A 582 -5.40 28.42 13.99
N ASN A 583 -5.62 27.12 14.21
CA ASN A 583 -5.52 26.04 13.21
C ASN A 583 -4.32 26.26 12.26
N ARG A 584 -3.13 26.27 12.87
CA ARG A 584 -1.87 26.76 12.30
C ARG A 584 -1.53 26.01 11.02
N ILE A 585 -1.50 24.68 11.07
CA ILE A 585 -1.05 23.85 9.96
C ILE A 585 -2.10 23.81 8.86
N TYR A 586 -3.40 23.67 9.19
CA TYR A 586 -4.51 23.79 8.25
C TYR A 586 -4.46 25.12 7.47
N SER A 587 -4.34 26.25 8.16
CA SER A 587 -4.33 27.58 7.52
C SER A 587 -3.09 27.81 6.66
N ARG A 588 -1.92 27.32 7.10
CA ARG A 588 -0.68 27.39 6.33
C ARG A 588 -0.74 26.50 5.08
N VAL A 589 -1.27 25.29 5.17
CA VAL A 589 -1.47 24.39 4.02
C VAL A 589 -2.36 25.05 2.97
N CYS A 590 -3.45 25.71 3.38
CA CYS A 590 -4.30 26.47 2.47
C CYS A 590 -3.58 27.67 1.82
N HIS A 591 -2.65 28.33 2.52
CA HIS A 591 -1.83 29.41 1.95
C HIS A 591 -0.77 28.88 0.97
N LEU A 592 -0.04 27.83 1.35
CA LEU A 592 0.91 27.13 0.49
C LEU A 592 0.24 26.63 -0.81
N ASP A 593 -0.97 26.08 -0.74
CA ASP A 593 -1.70 25.62 -1.92
C ASP A 593 -2.07 26.75 -2.89
N ARG A 594 -2.41 27.94 -2.35
CA ARG A 594 -2.65 29.15 -3.15
C ARG A 594 -1.34 29.67 -3.77
N ALA A 595 -0.22 29.68 -3.04
CA ALA A 595 1.08 30.10 -3.55
C ALA A 595 1.61 29.16 -4.66
N TYR A 596 1.51 27.85 -4.43
CA TYR A 596 1.92 26.80 -5.36
C TYR A 596 1.09 26.75 -6.66
N SER A 597 -0.06 27.44 -6.72
CA SER A 597 -0.86 27.56 -7.96
C SER A 597 -0.06 28.05 -9.18
N SER A 598 1.02 28.81 -8.94
CA SER A 598 1.96 29.31 -9.95
C SER A 598 3.03 28.30 -10.42
N PHE A 599 3.23 27.20 -9.68
CA PHE A 599 4.20 26.14 -9.98
C PHE A 599 3.58 24.93 -10.70
N ARG A 600 2.28 24.66 -10.46
CA ARG A 600 1.50 23.59 -11.10
C ARG A 600 1.65 23.59 -12.63
N SER A 601 1.61 22.41 -13.24
CA SER A 601 1.63 22.27 -14.72
C SER A 601 0.42 22.93 -15.41
N ARG A 602 -0.71 23.04 -14.71
CA ARG A 602 -1.91 23.78 -15.12
C ARG A 602 -2.61 24.39 -13.90
N PRO A 603 -3.35 25.51 -14.03
CA PRO A 603 -4.23 25.97 -12.98
C PRO A 603 -5.34 24.93 -12.70
N LEU A 604 -5.86 24.92 -11.47
CA LEU A 604 -7.05 24.14 -11.13
C LEU A 604 -8.29 24.80 -11.71
N THR A 605 -9.23 23.98 -12.20
CA THR A 605 -10.58 24.44 -12.56
C THR A 605 -11.37 24.84 -11.31
N ARG A 606 -12.44 25.62 -11.47
CA ARG A 606 -13.37 25.94 -10.36
C ARG A 606 -14.00 24.70 -9.71
N ASN A 607 -14.06 23.57 -10.42
CA ASN A 607 -14.56 22.31 -9.87
C ASN A 607 -13.49 21.66 -8.97
N GLU A 608 -12.27 21.52 -9.46
CA GLU A 608 -11.13 20.95 -8.70
C GLU A 608 -10.77 21.79 -7.46
N GLU A 609 -10.83 23.12 -7.57
CA GLU A 609 -10.65 24.06 -6.45
C GLU A 609 -11.73 23.84 -5.35
N GLY A 610 -12.96 23.56 -5.77
CA GLY A 610 -14.06 23.19 -4.88
C GLY A 610 -13.92 21.78 -4.29
N MET A 611 -13.43 20.81 -5.07
CA MET A 611 -13.17 19.44 -4.62
C MET A 611 -12.02 19.39 -3.60
N ALA A 612 -10.89 20.05 -3.87
CA ALA A 612 -9.76 20.13 -2.94
C ALA A 612 -10.16 20.76 -1.60
N SER A 613 -11.00 21.79 -1.63
CA SER A 613 -11.58 22.41 -0.44
C SER A 613 -12.56 21.47 0.28
N LYS A 614 -13.47 20.79 -0.45
CA LYS A 614 -14.44 19.85 0.11
C LYS A 614 -13.75 18.61 0.72
N ALA A 615 -12.70 18.09 0.08
CA ALA A 615 -11.91 16.96 0.55
C ALA A 615 -11.24 17.26 1.89
N LEU A 616 -10.54 18.40 2.00
CA LEU A 616 -9.91 18.84 3.25
C LEU A 616 -10.94 19.05 4.37
N ASN A 617 -12.06 19.70 4.07
CA ASN A 617 -13.09 19.95 5.07
C ASN A 617 -13.80 18.65 5.52
N LEU A 618 -14.08 17.71 4.60
CA LEU A 618 -14.64 16.41 4.97
C LEU A 618 -13.65 15.54 5.75
N ALA A 619 -12.36 15.52 5.39
CA ALA A 619 -11.34 14.81 6.16
C ALA A 619 -11.24 15.34 7.60
N VAL A 620 -11.22 16.66 7.78
CA VAL A 620 -11.20 17.32 9.10
C VAL A 620 -12.47 17.04 9.90
N LEU A 621 -13.65 17.07 9.29
CA LEU A 621 -14.92 16.78 9.96
C LEU A 621 -15.07 15.30 10.30
N SER A 622 -14.67 14.39 9.40
CA SER A 622 -14.64 12.94 9.63
C SER A 622 -13.61 12.53 10.70
N PHE A 623 -12.52 13.29 10.82
CA PHE A 623 -11.57 13.11 11.91
C PHE A 623 -12.20 13.52 13.24
N ALA A 624 -12.79 14.71 13.31
CA ALA A 624 -13.40 15.24 14.52
C ALA A 624 -14.66 14.45 14.98
N SER A 625 -15.42 13.85 14.05
CA SER A 625 -16.66 13.12 14.37
C SER A 625 -16.42 11.84 15.18
N GLN A 626 -15.20 11.30 15.19
CA GLN A 626 -14.81 10.21 16.10
C GLN A 626 -15.09 10.57 17.57
N TRP A 627 -14.99 11.85 17.95
CA TRP A 627 -15.27 12.32 19.32
C TRP A 627 -16.75 12.70 19.57
N ALA A 628 -17.63 12.64 18.57
CA ALA A 628 -19.03 13.05 18.72
C ALA A 628 -19.78 12.17 19.75
N GLN A 629 -19.42 10.90 19.86
CA GLN A 629 -20.04 9.91 20.76
C GLN A 629 -19.55 9.98 22.22
N ALA A 630 -18.76 10.99 22.58
CA ALA A 630 -18.17 11.13 23.92
C ALA A 630 -19.19 11.38 25.05
N GLY A 631 -20.46 11.69 24.73
CA GLY A 631 -21.55 11.89 25.68
C GLY A 631 -22.05 10.60 26.34
N ASP A 632 -22.72 9.73 25.56
CA ASP A 632 -23.51 8.60 26.08
C ASP A 632 -22.77 7.26 26.22
N ARG A 633 -21.55 7.10 25.68
CA ARG A 633 -20.71 5.94 26.03
C ARG A 633 -20.37 6.02 27.53
N SER A 634 -21.03 5.15 28.30
CA SER A 634 -21.25 5.32 29.75
C SER A 634 -19.94 5.39 30.55
N ILE A 635 -19.97 6.19 31.62
CA ILE A 635 -18.77 6.59 32.35
C ILE A 635 -18.21 5.51 33.29
N ASN A 636 -18.99 4.47 33.55
CA ASN A 636 -18.69 3.40 34.50
C ASN A 636 -18.27 2.13 33.73
N PRO A 637 -16.98 1.72 33.74
CA PRO A 637 -16.65 0.36 33.34
C PRO A 637 -17.33 -0.63 34.30
N PRO A 638 -17.72 -1.84 33.83
CA PRO A 638 -18.12 -2.90 34.75
C PRO A 638 -16.94 -3.20 35.69
N THR A 639 -17.14 -2.99 36.99
CA THR A 639 -16.06 -3.01 37.98
C THR A 639 -15.34 -4.37 37.98
N ALA A 640 -14.04 -4.36 37.64
CA ALA A 640 -13.27 -5.57 37.33
C ALA A 640 -13.32 -6.65 38.43
N ARG A 641 -13.50 -6.26 39.71
CA ARG A 641 -13.88 -7.18 40.80
C ARG A 641 -14.96 -6.60 41.72
N GLY A 642 -16.22 -6.79 41.31
CA GLY A 642 -17.36 -7.13 42.17
C GLY A 642 -17.80 -6.21 43.32
N SER A 643 -19.00 -5.63 43.18
CA SER A 643 -19.85 -5.20 44.30
C SER A 643 -21.26 -5.79 44.19
N HIS A 644 -21.42 -7.07 44.52
CA HIS A 644 -22.73 -7.72 44.60
C HIS A 644 -23.50 -7.28 45.87
N HIS A 645 -24.01 -6.05 45.87
CA HIS A 645 -25.06 -5.63 46.80
C HIS A 645 -26.12 -4.77 46.10
N ASP A 646 -27.26 -5.41 45.86
CA ASP A 646 -28.60 -4.86 45.78
C ASP A 646 -28.90 -3.74 44.76
N ALA A 647 -28.93 -4.13 43.47
CA ALA A 647 -29.63 -3.41 42.42
C ALA A 647 -30.19 -4.41 41.39
N GLY A 648 -31.39 -4.95 41.64
CA GLY A 648 -32.00 -5.95 40.75
C GLY A 648 -32.75 -5.33 39.57
N LEU A 649 -32.25 -5.52 38.33
CA LEU A 649 -33.03 -5.47 37.07
C LEU A 649 -32.19 -5.91 35.85
N GLY A 650 -32.61 -6.98 35.17
CA GLY A 650 -32.31 -7.25 33.75
C GLY A 650 -30.93 -7.82 33.36
N ASN A 651 -30.93 -8.73 32.37
CA ASN A 651 -29.70 -9.17 31.69
C ASN A 651 -29.15 -8.03 30.82
N SER A 652 -28.01 -7.44 31.19
CA SER A 652 -27.43 -6.29 30.46
C SER A 652 -25.89 -6.28 30.45
N ALA A 653 -25.24 -7.45 30.55
CA ALA A 653 -23.78 -7.56 30.51
C ALA A 653 -23.21 -7.52 29.08
N ASP A 654 -23.95 -8.03 28.09
CA ASP A 654 -23.50 -8.15 26.69
C ASP A 654 -23.90 -6.96 25.81
N ALA A 655 -24.71 -6.03 26.34
CA ALA A 655 -25.14 -4.87 25.60
C ALA A 655 -23.95 -3.92 25.34
N PHE A 656 -23.77 -3.50 24.09
CA PHE A 656 -23.06 -2.25 23.84
C PHE A 656 -23.78 -1.12 24.59
N PRO A 657 -23.07 -0.14 25.18
CA PRO A 657 -23.68 1.14 25.47
C PRO A 657 -24.28 1.64 24.17
N MET A 658 -25.61 1.79 24.12
CA MET A 658 -26.31 2.29 22.92
C MET A 658 -25.67 3.62 22.55
N SER A 659 -24.85 3.63 21.50
CA SER A 659 -24.27 4.86 20.99
C SER A 659 -25.42 5.77 20.59
N ASP A 660 -25.31 7.06 20.91
CA ASP A 660 -26.16 8.09 20.29
C ASP A 660 -26.24 7.80 18.77
N GLU A 661 -27.42 7.39 18.31
CA GLU A 661 -27.65 6.88 16.96
C GLU A 661 -27.32 7.96 15.92
N PHE A 662 -27.56 9.22 16.30
CA PHE A 662 -27.17 10.41 15.56
C PHE A 662 -25.64 10.57 15.49
N GLY A 663 -24.93 10.54 16.63
CA GLY A 663 -23.47 10.60 16.70
C GLY A 663 -22.75 9.42 16.03
N ARG A 664 -23.40 8.25 15.93
CA ARG A 664 -22.91 7.09 15.18
C ARG A 664 -23.13 7.26 13.67
N SER A 665 -24.36 7.53 13.25
CA SER A 665 -24.72 7.80 11.86
C SER A 665 -23.90 8.97 11.27
N MET A 666 -23.62 10.00 12.08
CA MET A 666 -22.75 11.12 11.69
C MET A 666 -21.30 10.69 11.43
N GLN A 667 -20.72 9.82 12.28
CA GLN A 667 -19.36 9.30 12.06
C GLN A 667 -19.29 8.51 10.75
N GLU A 668 -20.21 7.58 10.54
CA GLU A 668 -20.28 6.73 9.34
C GLU A 668 -20.52 7.56 8.07
N THR A 669 -21.49 8.48 8.10
CA THR A 669 -21.81 9.36 6.98
C THR A 669 -20.62 10.24 6.61
N LEU A 670 -19.93 10.86 7.58
CA LEU A 670 -18.76 11.69 7.30
C LEU A 670 -17.57 10.87 6.82
N TRP A 671 -17.34 9.67 7.35
CA TRP A 671 -16.26 8.79 6.91
C TRP A 671 -16.45 8.32 5.47
N HIS A 672 -17.65 7.87 5.10
CA HIS A 672 -17.96 7.50 3.72
C HIS A 672 -17.87 8.70 2.75
N GLN A 673 -18.38 9.87 3.14
CA GLN A 673 -18.27 11.08 2.31
C GLN A 673 -16.83 11.56 2.15
N ALA A 674 -16.01 11.51 3.20
CA ALA A 674 -14.59 11.87 3.14
C ALA A 674 -13.81 10.88 2.27
N SER A 675 -13.98 9.57 2.50
CA SER A 675 -13.34 8.50 1.73
C SER A 675 -13.63 8.64 0.22
N GLY A 676 -14.91 8.74 -0.17
CA GLY A 676 -15.30 8.93 -1.57
C GLY A 676 -14.72 10.21 -2.18
N MET A 677 -14.81 11.34 -1.47
CA MET A 677 -14.26 12.61 -1.93
C MET A 677 -12.73 12.61 -2.05
N LEU A 678 -12.03 11.82 -1.24
CA LEU A 678 -10.57 11.66 -1.34
C LEU A 678 -10.17 10.75 -2.49
N HIS A 679 -10.96 9.73 -2.82
CA HIS A 679 -10.78 8.95 -4.04
C HIS A 679 -11.05 9.78 -5.30
N GLU A 680 -12.12 10.60 -5.33
CA GLU A 680 -12.39 11.55 -6.42
C GLU A 680 -11.26 12.60 -6.56
N ALA A 681 -10.82 13.20 -5.45
CA ALA A 681 -9.81 14.26 -5.45
C ALA A 681 -8.37 13.75 -5.63
N ALA A 682 -8.14 12.43 -5.63
CA ALA A 682 -6.81 11.81 -5.67
C ALA A 682 -5.93 12.24 -6.87
N GLY A 683 -6.53 12.67 -7.99
CA GLY A 683 -5.81 13.17 -9.16
C GLY A 683 -5.42 14.65 -9.11
N ILE A 684 -5.86 15.40 -8.09
CA ILE A 684 -5.71 16.86 -8.02
C ILE A 684 -4.39 17.22 -7.34
N GLU A 685 -3.49 17.91 -8.05
CA GLU A 685 -2.21 18.40 -7.51
C GLU A 685 -2.44 19.54 -6.49
N SER A 686 -2.77 19.18 -5.25
CA SER A 686 -3.08 20.13 -4.18
C SER A 686 -2.57 19.70 -2.81
N PHE A 687 -1.89 20.61 -2.13
CA PHE A 687 -1.49 20.48 -0.73
C PHE A 687 -2.68 20.36 0.23
N ARG A 688 -3.85 20.90 -0.13
CA ARG A 688 -5.10 20.66 0.61
C ARG A 688 -5.53 19.19 0.52
N VAL A 689 -5.49 18.58 -0.66
CA VAL A 689 -5.81 17.15 -0.86
C VAL A 689 -4.77 16.27 -0.17
N ILE A 690 -3.48 16.55 -0.34
CA ILE A 690 -2.37 15.90 0.38
C ILE A 690 -2.60 15.90 1.90
N PHE A 691 -2.89 17.06 2.49
CA PHE A 691 -3.08 17.16 3.93
C PHE A 691 -4.39 16.50 4.38
N ALA A 692 -5.43 16.52 3.54
CA ALA A 692 -6.66 15.78 3.76
C ALA A 692 -6.43 14.26 3.79
N LEU A 693 -5.63 13.73 2.87
CA LEU A 693 -5.22 12.32 2.82
C LEU A 693 -4.44 11.92 4.09
N ILE A 694 -3.49 12.76 4.52
CA ILE A 694 -2.71 12.55 5.75
C ILE A 694 -3.61 12.58 6.98
N VAL A 695 -4.51 13.57 7.12
CA VAL A 695 -5.46 13.67 8.24
C VAL A 695 -6.44 12.49 8.23
N PHE A 696 -6.96 12.09 7.07
CA PHE A 696 -7.92 10.99 6.94
C PHE A 696 -7.30 9.63 7.28
N SER A 697 -5.99 9.45 7.04
CA SER A 697 -5.26 8.24 7.46
C SER A 697 -5.18 8.03 8.98
N LEU A 698 -5.51 9.05 9.78
CA LEU A 698 -5.65 8.93 11.24
C LEU A 698 -7.09 8.60 11.68
N THR A 699 -8.04 8.51 10.74
CA THR A 699 -9.46 8.28 11.04
C THR A 699 -9.79 6.81 10.90
N GLN A 700 -10.19 6.19 12.00
CA GLN A 700 -10.49 4.76 12.00
C GLN A 700 -11.77 4.47 11.22
N ARG A 701 -11.77 3.36 10.49
CA ARG A 701 -12.99 2.89 9.83
C ARG A 701 -14.03 2.50 10.88
N PRO A 702 -15.29 2.98 10.79
CA PRO A 702 -16.36 2.51 11.67
C PRO A 702 -16.53 0.98 11.54
N LEU A 703 -16.46 0.27 12.67
CA LEU A 703 -16.57 -1.19 12.69
C LEU A 703 -18.03 -1.63 12.65
N ASP A 704 -18.36 -2.62 11.81
CA ASP A 704 -19.65 -3.30 11.84
C ASP A 704 -19.68 -4.29 13.02
N MET A 705 -20.23 -3.82 14.14
CA MET A 705 -20.29 -4.59 15.38
C MET A 705 -21.19 -5.84 15.30
N ALA A 706 -22.05 -5.96 14.27
CA ALA A 706 -22.93 -7.11 14.10
C ALA A 706 -22.20 -8.37 13.62
N GLN A 707 -21.03 -8.22 12.98
CA GLN A 707 -20.26 -9.34 12.42
C GLN A 707 -19.21 -9.92 13.39
N THR A 708 -18.86 -9.19 14.47
CA THR A 708 -17.77 -9.56 15.40
C THR A 708 -18.06 -10.74 16.34
N THR A 709 -19.24 -11.35 16.31
CA THR A 709 -19.64 -12.47 17.20
C THR A 709 -19.11 -13.83 16.74
N SER A 710 -17.79 -14.00 16.69
CA SER A 710 -17.14 -15.27 16.30
C SER A 710 -16.57 -16.04 17.49
N GLN A 711 -16.72 -17.38 17.50
CA GLN A 711 -16.20 -18.27 18.55
C GLN A 711 -14.67 -18.53 18.44
N LYS A 712 -13.89 -17.50 18.11
CA LYS A 712 -12.43 -17.60 17.96
C LYS A 712 -11.73 -17.74 19.33
N PRO A 713 -10.53 -18.36 19.40
CA PRO A 713 -9.72 -18.34 20.60
C PRO A 713 -9.30 -16.89 20.92
N VAL A 714 -9.50 -16.49 22.18
CA VAL A 714 -9.56 -15.09 22.64
C VAL A 714 -8.40 -14.22 22.16
N PHE A 715 -7.17 -14.75 22.08
CA PHE A 715 -6.00 -14.02 21.60
C PHE A 715 -6.07 -13.59 20.12
N ARG A 716 -6.55 -14.47 19.21
CA ARG A 716 -6.69 -14.11 17.78
C ARG A 716 -7.69 -13.00 17.57
N GLU A 717 -8.72 -12.94 18.43
CA GLU A 717 -9.72 -11.87 18.46
C GLU A 717 -9.03 -10.48 18.52
N LEU A 718 -8.10 -10.26 19.46
CA LEU A 718 -7.40 -8.98 19.60
C LEU A 718 -6.53 -8.64 18.39
N GLN A 719 -5.81 -9.61 17.83
CA GLN A 719 -4.93 -9.36 16.68
C GLN A 719 -5.74 -9.06 15.41
N ASP A 720 -6.78 -9.87 15.12
CA ASP A 720 -7.74 -9.63 14.04
C ASP A 720 -8.33 -8.20 14.15
N ILE A 721 -8.68 -7.76 15.37
CA ILE A 721 -9.21 -6.42 15.67
C ILE A 721 -8.19 -5.30 15.40
N ILE A 722 -6.90 -5.53 15.70
CA ILE A 722 -5.82 -4.53 15.54
C ILE A 722 -5.32 -4.44 14.08
N GLU A 723 -5.56 -5.47 13.27
CA GLU A 723 -5.25 -5.53 11.84
C GLU A 723 -6.40 -5.06 10.94
N ALA A 724 -7.64 -4.99 11.47
CA ALA A 724 -8.86 -4.67 10.71
C ALA A 724 -8.93 -3.28 10.05
N ASP A 725 -8.12 -2.29 10.47
CA ASP A 725 -8.02 -0.98 9.80
C ASP A 725 -7.36 -1.08 8.39
N GLY A 726 -6.65 -2.18 8.11
CA GLY A 726 -6.09 -2.49 6.78
C GLY A 726 -4.82 -1.70 6.40
N PRO A 727 -4.38 -1.78 5.12
CA PRO A 727 -3.20 -1.05 4.64
C PRO A 727 -3.47 0.47 4.58
N PRO A 728 -2.46 1.32 4.85
CA PRO A 728 -2.63 2.76 5.04
C PRO A 728 -2.70 3.55 3.71
N LEU A 729 -3.56 3.11 2.78
CA LEU A 729 -3.60 3.55 1.38
C LEU A 729 -3.62 5.07 1.18
N PHE A 730 -4.40 5.80 1.99
CA PHE A 730 -4.49 7.26 1.91
C PHE A 730 -3.18 7.95 2.34
N LEU A 731 -2.46 7.41 3.33
CA LEU A 731 -1.16 7.93 3.76
C LEU A 731 -0.12 7.74 2.65
N GLU A 732 -0.05 6.53 2.05
CA GLU A 732 0.88 6.27 0.94
C GLU A 732 0.62 7.17 -0.28
N LEU A 733 -0.65 7.36 -0.63
CA LEU A 733 -1.07 8.24 -1.71
C LEU A 733 -0.67 9.70 -1.44
N GLY A 734 -0.93 10.21 -0.22
CA GLY A 734 -0.53 11.55 0.20
C GLY A 734 0.99 11.73 0.15
N LEU A 735 1.76 10.75 0.63
CA LEU A 735 3.23 10.75 0.60
C LEU A 735 3.79 10.80 -0.82
N ARG A 736 3.33 9.93 -1.72
CA ARG A 736 3.75 9.92 -3.13
C ARG A 736 3.46 11.27 -3.81
N GLN A 737 2.34 11.92 -3.46
CA GLN A 737 2.02 13.28 -3.94
C GLN A 737 2.94 14.37 -3.37
N VAL A 738 3.23 14.39 -2.05
CA VAL A 738 4.20 15.36 -1.48
C VAL A 738 5.56 15.19 -2.12
N PHE A 739 6.02 13.95 -2.26
CA PHE A 739 7.34 13.63 -2.81
C PHE A 739 7.45 14.05 -4.29
N SER A 740 6.40 13.82 -5.10
CA SER A 740 6.31 14.37 -6.46
C SER A 740 6.41 15.90 -6.47
N CYS A 741 5.71 16.60 -5.56
CA CYS A 741 5.82 18.05 -5.41
C CYS A 741 7.23 18.49 -4.99
N ARG A 742 7.90 17.74 -4.10
CA ARG A 742 9.30 17.99 -3.69
C ARG A 742 10.22 17.96 -4.91
N ARG A 743 10.16 16.89 -5.71
CA ARG A 743 10.99 16.74 -6.92
C ARG A 743 10.72 17.84 -7.96
N LYS A 744 9.46 18.26 -8.14
CA LYS A 744 9.09 19.40 -9.01
C LYS A 744 9.71 20.72 -8.54
N LEU A 745 9.68 21.00 -7.23
CA LEU A 745 10.29 22.20 -6.65
C LEU A 745 11.82 22.17 -6.77
N GLU A 746 12.48 21.09 -6.34
CA GLU A 746 13.93 20.91 -6.47
C GLU A 746 14.41 21.12 -7.92
N TYR A 747 13.70 20.55 -8.90
CA TYR A 747 14.03 20.69 -10.32
C TYR A 747 13.87 22.13 -10.83
N ARG A 748 12.84 22.87 -10.40
CA ARG A 748 12.63 24.28 -10.75
C ARG A 748 13.69 25.20 -10.13
N GLU A 749 14.15 24.92 -8.90
CA GLU A 749 15.22 25.68 -8.24
C GLU A 749 16.59 25.48 -8.95
N ILE A 750 16.86 24.27 -9.44
CA ILE A 750 18.01 23.98 -10.30
C ILE A 750 17.89 24.72 -11.64
N GLN A 751 16.76 24.59 -12.36
CA GLN A 751 16.55 25.23 -13.67
C GLN A 751 16.62 26.76 -13.63
N THR A 752 16.27 27.38 -12.51
CA THR A 752 16.31 28.85 -12.35
C THR A 752 17.67 29.40 -11.94
N GLY A 753 18.66 28.53 -11.72
CA GLY A 753 20.03 28.94 -11.32
C GLY A 753 20.11 29.51 -9.90
N TRP A 754 19.08 29.34 -9.09
CA TRP A 754 18.94 29.97 -7.76
C TRP A 754 20.08 29.57 -6.79
N LEU A 755 20.61 28.36 -6.95
CA LEU A 755 21.73 27.83 -6.17
C LEU A 755 23.08 28.54 -6.43
N HIS A 756 23.24 29.29 -7.53
CA HIS A 756 24.55 29.71 -8.06
C HIS A 756 24.69 31.22 -8.39
N SER A 757 23.69 32.07 -8.18
CA SER A 757 23.73 33.48 -8.62
C SER A 757 23.60 34.50 -7.49
N GLU A 758 24.74 35.06 -7.05
CA GLU A 758 24.75 36.36 -6.34
C GLU A 758 24.53 37.56 -7.28
N ARG A 759 24.73 37.40 -8.60
CA ARG A 759 24.79 38.51 -9.56
C ARG A 759 24.15 38.16 -10.91
N VAL A 760 22.85 38.44 -11.03
CA VAL A 760 22.16 39.11 -12.16
C VAL A 760 20.65 38.90 -12.02
N GLY A 761 19.87 39.99 -12.18
CA GLY A 761 18.44 39.97 -12.54
C GLY A 761 17.53 38.98 -11.78
N ARG A 762 17.07 39.33 -10.57
CA ARG A 762 16.01 38.59 -9.86
C ARG A 762 14.76 38.41 -10.75
N LYS A 763 14.50 37.19 -11.22
CA LYS A 763 13.12 36.72 -11.39
C LYS A 763 12.55 36.54 -9.97
N HIS A 764 11.32 37.00 -9.75
CA HIS A 764 10.71 36.91 -8.43
C HIS A 764 10.32 35.46 -8.15
N ASP A 765 10.73 34.95 -6.99
CA ASP A 765 10.26 33.67 -6.48
C ASP A 765 8.78 33.78 -6.07
N PRO A 766 7.86 32.91 -6.54
CA PRO A 766 6.47 32.95 -6.10
C PRO A 766 6.25 32.38 -4.70
N LEU A 767 7.13 31.50 -4.18
CA LEU A 767 7.04 30.97 -2.83
C LEU A 767 7.75 31.90 -1.84
N GLN A 768 7.04 32.36 -0.81
CA GLN A 768 7.66 33.06 0.31
C GLN A 768 8.48 32.08 1.17
N PRO A 769 9.42 32.56 2.00
CA PRO A 769 10.14 31.70 2.95
C PRO A 769 9.19 30.88 3.84
N GLN A 770 8.08 31.49 4.27
CA GLN A 770 7.04 30.84 5.08
C GLN A 770 6.29 29.72 4.33
N ASP A 771 6.19 29.79 2.99
CA ASP A 771 5.57 28.74 2.18
C ASP A 771 6.51 27.54 2.07
N ARG A 772 7.81 27.76 1.81
CA ARG A 772 8.83 26.69 1.86
C ARG A 772 8.90 26.01 3.23
N GLU A 773 8.86 26.80 4.29
CA GLU A 773 8.83 26.32 5.68
C GLU A 773 7.57 25.48 5.94
N THR A 774 6.41 25.91 5.45
CA THR A 774 5.16 25.12 5.49
C THR A 774 5.30 23.81 4.72
N PHE A 775 5.91 23.82 3.53
CA PHE A 775 6.15 22.63 2.73
C PHE A 775 7.07 21.64 3.46
N ASN A 776 8.15 22.13 4.06
CA ASN A 776 9.08 21.34 4.86
C ASN A 776 8.40 20.67 6.06
N LEU A 777 7.51 21.38 6.75
CA LEU A 777 6.69 20.83 7.82
C LEU A 777 5.70 19.77 7.30
N LEU A 778 5.04 20.00 6.16
CA LEU A 778 4.10 19.04 5.57
C LEU A 778 4.82 17.74 5.12
N PHE A 779 6.02 17.87 4.54
CA PHE A 779 6.86 16.71 4.20
C PHE A 779 7.36 15.98 5.46
N TRP A 780 7.81 16.69 6.49
CA TRP A 780 8.22 16.09 7.75
C TRP A 780 7.06 15.36 8.45
N LEU A 781 5.85 15.94 8.47
CA LEU A 781 4.65 15.30 8.98
C LEU A 781 4.36 13.97 8.28
N GLY A 782 4.45 13.96 6.94
CA GLY A 782 4.35 12.73 6.16
C GLY A 782 5.39 11.70 6.58
N VAL A 783 6.67 12.06 6.57
CA VAL A 783 7.78 11.15 6.93
C VAL A 783 7.65 10.61 8.36
N MET A 784 7.18 11.42 9.32
CA MET A 784 6.89 10.96 10.69
C MET A 784 5.78 9.89 10.70
N PHE A 785 4.66 10.13 10.04
CA PHE A 785 3.55 9.17 10.01
C PHE A 785 3.87 7.92 9.20
N ASP A 786 4.61 8.04 8.09
CA ASP A 786 5.12 6.89 7.33
C ASP A 786 5.99 5.99 8.21
N THR A 787 6.92 6.58 8.94
CA THR A 787 7.87 5.88 9.82
C THR A 787 7.16 5.12 10.94
N LEU A 788 6.18 5.75 11.59
CA LEU A 788 5.36 5.11 12.62
C LEU A 788 4.46 4.01 12.02
N SER A 789 3.83 4.27 10.88
CA SER A 789 2.96 3.31 10.18
C SER A 789 3.73 2.08 9.69
N ALA A 790 4.91 2.26 9.09
CA ALA A 790 5.74 1.17 8.58
C ALA A 790 6.15 0.21 9.70
N ALA A 791 6.70 0.75 10.79
CA ALA A 791 7.08 -0.01 11.98
C ALA A 791 5.89 -0.76 12.62
N MET A 792 4.71 -0.13 12.67
CA MET A 792 3.48 -0.74 13.22
C MET A 792 2.82 -1.77 12.30
N SER A 793 3.06 -1.74 10.99
CA SER A 793 2.42 -2.62 10.00
C SER A 793 3.40 -3.57 9.30
N HIS A 794 4.67 -3.62 9.74
CA HIS A 794 5.74 -4.45 9.18
C HIS A 794 5.92 -4.29 7.65
N ARG A 795 5.60 -3.11 7.11
CA ARG A 795 5.68 -2.80 5.67
C ARG A 795 6.95 -1.99 5.34
N PRO A 796 7.41 -1.99 4.07
CA PRO A 796 8.39 -1.01 3.60
C PRO A 796 7.94 0.44 3.82
N LEU A 797 8.91 1.33 3.94
CA LEU A 797 8.72 2.78 3.99
C LEU A 797 8.31 3.29 2.58
N VAL A 798 7.50 4.34 2.51
CA VAL A 798 7.14 4.99 1.23
C VAL A 798 8.22 5.99 0.81
N VAL A 799 8.98 6.53 1.77
CA VAL A 799 10.15 7.37 1.51
C VAL A 799 11.36 6.74 2.21
N GLU A 800 12.21 6.07 1.44
CA GLU A 800 13.47 5.46 1.92
C GLU A 800 14.43 6.53 2.48
N ASP A 801 15.40 6.10 3.30
CA ASP A 801 16.31 7.01 4.04
C ASP A 801 17.03 8.00 3.11
N GLU A 802 17.50 7.53 1.95
CA GLU A 802 18.20 8.29 0.92
C GLU A 802 17.38 9.49 0.40
N ASP A 803 16.07 9.30 0.21
CA ASP A 803 15.15 10.33 -0.27
C ASP A 803 14.66 11.27 0.84
N THR A 804 14.72 10.84 2.10
CA THR A 804 14.50 11.75 3.23
C THR A 804 15.67 12.72 3.47
N MET A 805 16.86 12.47 2.93
CA MET A 805 18.01 13.35 3.17
C MET A 805 17.80 14.78 2.64
N ALA A 806 18.21 15.76 3.44
CA ALA A 806 18.38 17.13 2.97
C ALA A 806 19.72 17.23 2.24
N ARG A 807 19.72 17.73 0.99
CA ARG A 807 20.97 18.11 0.32
C ARG A 807 21.54 19.37 0.98
N THR A 808 22.32 19.19 2.03
CA THR A 808 23.27 20.20 2.51
C THR A 808 24.12 20.67 1.32
N LYS A 809 24.34 21.99 1.20
CA LYS A 809 25.28 22.52 0.21
C LYS A 809 26.64 21.90 0.48
N SER A 810 27.21 21.19 -0.49
CA SER A 810 28.56 20.65 -0.38
C SER A 810 29.55 21.80 -0.19
N CYS A 811 30.36 21.72 0.87
CA CYS A 811 31.37 22.74 1.19
C CYS A 811 32.68 22.46 0.42
N GLU A 812 32.57 21.95 -0.81
CA GLU A 812 33.67 21.36 -1.58
C GLU A 812 34.33 22.35 -2.56
N ASP A 813 33.69 23.50 -2.83
CA ASP A 813 34.23 24.58 -3.68
C ASP A 813 35.13 25.58 -2.91
N VAL A 814 35.74 25.15 -1.80
CA VAL A 814 36.82 25.90 -1.13
C VAL A 814 38.16 25.21 -1.45
N PRO A 815 38.99 25.78 -2.34
CA PRO A 815 40.22 25.11 -2.77
C PRO A 815 41.20 24.96 -1.60
N HIS A 816 41.54 23.70 -1.28
CA HIS A 816 42.43 23.35 -0.18
C HIS A 816 43.84 23.96 -0.36
N ARG A 817 44.08 25.10 0.29
CA ARG A 817 45.44 25.49 0.66
C ARG A 817 45.85 24.68 1.89
N ILE A 818 46.76 23.73 1.69
CA ILE A 818 47.54 23.14 2.77
C ILE A 818 48.41 24.25 3.37
N PRO A 819 48.28 24.61 4.66
CA PRO A 819 49.27 25.41 5.35
C PRO A 819 50.47 24.52 5.67
N ASP A 820 51.68 25.02 5.40
CA ASP A 820 52.92 24.30 5.70
C ASP A 820 53.11 24.18 7.22
N VAL A 821 53.40 22.98 7.73
CA VAL A 821 53.47 22.72 9.17
C VAL A 821 54.91 22.83 9.65
N SER A 822 55.31 24.04 10.05
CA SER A 822 56.54 24.26 10.80
C SER A 822 56.40 23.75 12.24
N GLU A 823 57.37 22.96 12.70
CA GLU A 823 57.44 22.44 14.07
C GLU A 823 57.56 23.57 15.12
N ASP A 824 56.68 23.56 16.13
CA ASP A 824 57.06 23.90 17.51
C ASP A 824 56.09 23.25 18.52
N HIS A 825 56.51 23.09 19.77
CA HIS A 825 55.76 22.39 20.82
C HIS A 825 55.09 23.36 21.81
N THR A 826 53.92 23.02 22.35
CA THR A 826 53.74 22.72 23.80
C THR A 826 52.30 22.35 24.19
N ARG A 827 52.15 21.69 25.35
CA ARG A 827 50.90 21.24 25.97
C ARG A 827 49.89 22.37 26.21
N THR A 828 48.62 22.14 25.86
CA THR A 828 47.45 22.02 26.79
C THR A 828 46.15 21.76 26.00
N GLY A 829 45.31 20.80 26.41
CA GLY A 829 43.88 20.79 26.04
C GLY A 829 43.32 19.51 25.39
N GLU A 830 43.20 18.41 26.12
CA GLU A 830 42.55 17.15 25.67
C GLU A 830 41.03 17.26 25.40
N TRP A 831 40.46 18.48 25.48
CA TRP A 831 39.02 18.72 25.30
C TRP A 831 38.66 19.30 23.92
N ASP A 832 39.61 19.88 23.17
CA ASP A 832 39.34 20.43 21.83
C ASP A 832 39.35 19.34 20.74
N GLU A 833 40.14 18.28 20.90
CA GLU A 833 40.24 17.21 19.87
C GLU A 833 38.96 16.39 19.72
N LEU A 834 38.20 16.18 20.81
CA LEU A 834 36.90 15.49 20.74
C LEU A 834 35.85 16.30 19.99
N SER A 835 35.79 17.62 20.20
CA SER A 835 34.88 18.49 19.43
C SER A 835 35.31 18.60 17.96
N ALA A 836 36.63 18.61 17.70
CA ALA A 836 37.17 18.51 16.35
C ALA A 836 36.85 17.14 15.69
N LEU A 837 36.68 16.06 16.45
CA LEU A 837 36.30 14.74 15.96
C LEU A 837 34.79 14.64 15.67
N GLU A 838 33.92 15.18 16.54
CA GLU A 838 32.47 15.29 16.29
C GLU A 838 32.20 16.04 14.96
N SER A 839 33.02 17.05 14.63
CA SER A 839 32.89 17.82 13.37
C SER A 839 33.21 17.02 12.09
N ARG A 840 33.73 15.78 12.20
CA ARG A 840 34.16 14.94 11.07
C ARG A 840 33.19 13.80 10.73
N LEU A 841 32.16 13.57 11.55
CA LEU A 841 31.13 12.57 11.28
C LEU A 841 30.02 13.14 10.38
N PRO A 842 29.51 12.38 9.39
CA PRO A 842 28.38 12.83 8.55
C PRO A 842 27.19 13.36 9.36
N ASP A 843 26.51 14.39 8.84
CA ASP A 843 25.24 14.92 9.39
C ASP A 843 24.04 14.12 8.85
N GLU A 844 24.09 12.79 9.00
CA GLU A 844 23.06 11.89 8.51
C GLU A 844 21.76 12.04 9.33
N LEU A 845 20.63 12.21 8.63
CA LEU A 845 19.33 12.48 9.26
C LEU A 845 18.92 11.42 10.29
N TRP A 846 19.14 10.14 9.98
CA TRP A 846 18.79 9.01 10.84
C TRP A 846 19.97 8.45 11.63
N GLY A 847 21.14 9.06 11.51
CA GLY A 847 22.25 8.92 12.44
C GLY A 847 22.03 9.75 13.71
N ASP A 848 23.11 10.18 14.36
CA ASP A 848 23.03 10.90 15.64
C ASP A 848 22.50 12.34 15.55
N ARG A 849 22.04 12.82 14.39
CA ARG A 849 21.65 14.22 14.16
C ARG A 849 20.60 14.73 15.16
N PHE A 850 19.66 13.88 15.57
CA PHE A 850 18.67 14.20 16.60
C PHE A 850 19.18 14.03 18.05
N LEU A 851 20.31 13.34 18.24
CA LEU A 851 20.96 13.11 19.54
C LEU A 851 21.99 14.21 19.87
N ARG A 852 22.71 14.73 18.86
CA ARG A 852 23.70 15.82 18.97
C ARG A 852 23.12 17.14 19.51
N VAL A 853 21.81 17.32 19.52
CA VAL A 853 21.16 18.60 19.91
C VAL A 853 21.30 18.91 21.41
N LYS A 854 21.44 17.90 22.29
CA LYS A 854 21.51 18.09 23.76
C LYS A 854 22.74 17.49 24.45
N THR A 855 23.72 16.96 23.70
CA THR A 855 25.01 16.52 24.26
C THR A 855 25.74 17.65 25.00
N HIS A 856 25.60 18.90 24.53
CA HIS A 856 26.18 20.09 25.17
C HIS A 856 25.43 20.59 26.43
N THR A 857 24.29 20.01 26.81
CA THR A 857 23.53 20.40 28.03
C THR A 857 23.69 19.36 29.14
N ALA A 858 24.63 19.61 30.07
CA ALA A 858 25.09 18.64 31.07
C ALA A 858 24.09 18.21 32.17
N LYS A 859 22.81 18.59 32.10
CA LYS A 859 21.76 18.16 33.05
C LYS A 859 20.39 18.01 32.35
N PRO A 860 19.62 16.95 32.62
CA PRO A 860 18.26 16.80 32.08
C PRO A 860 17.29 17.81 32.69
N THR A 861 16.20 18.10 31.96
CA THR A 861 15.10 18.95 32.46
C THR A 861 14.37 18.26 33.60
N ARG A 862 13.92 19.02 34.61
CA ARG A 862 13.10 18.54 35.74
C ARG A 862 11.91 19.47 35.99
N TRP A 863 10.87 18.99 36.67
CA TRP A 863 9.76 19.78 37.18
C TRP A 863 10.01 20.19 38.65
N PRO A 864 9.52 21.34 39.15
CA PRO A 864 8.84 22.42 38.41
C PRO A 864 9.78 23.26 37.55
N CYS A 865 9.32 23.64 36.36
CA CYS A 865 10.04 24.55 35.46
C CYS A 865 9.09 25.51 34.74
N TYR A 866 9.65 26.51 34.04
CA TYR A 866 8.83 27.45 33.26
C TYR A 866 8.25 26.77 32.01
N TYR A 867 7.02 27.14 31.64
CA TYR A 867 6.23 26.47 30.60
C TYR A 867 6.98 26.30 29.26
N GLN A 868 7.76 27.30 28.84
CA GLN A 868 8.53 27.23 27.60
C GLN A 868 9.68 26.21 27.65
N LEU A 869 10.21 25.85 28.83
CA LEU A 869 11.20 24.77 28.98
C LEU A 869 10.53 23.40 28.87
N ALA A 870 9.36 23.23 29.49
CA ALA A 870 8.55 22.02 29.33
C ALA A 870 8.16 21.82 27.84
N ALA A 871 7.67 22.88 27.19
CA ALA A 871 7.26 22.87 25.80
C ALA A 871 8.41 22.55 24.82
N SER A 872 9.57 23.21 24.97
CA SER A 872 10.76 22.89 24.17
C SER A 872 11.26 21.47 24.41
N THR A 873 11.40 21.04 25.67
CA THR A 873 11.87 19.69 25.99
C THR A 873 10.98 18.59 25.40
N LEU A 874 9.65 18.77 25.36
CA LEU A 874 8.74 17.84 24.68
C LEU A 874 8.82 17.95 23.14
N SER A 875 8.97 19.15 22.58
CA SER A 875 9.12 19.32 21.13
C SER A 875 10.43 18.73 20.59
N ASP A 876 11.50 18.77 21.38
CA ASP A 876 12.80 18.15 21.07
C ASP A 876 12.79 16.62 21.25
N ALA A 877 11.91 16.09 22.09
CA ALA A 877 11.69 14.65 22.24
C ALA A 877 10.93 14.05 21.04
N ALA A 878 10.05 14.83 20.40
CA ALA A 878 9.23 14.37 19.27
C ALA A 878 10.00 13.74 18.09
N PRO A 879 11.11 14.31 17.57
CA PRO A 879 11.90 13.65 16.53
C PRO A 879 12.69 12.43 17.03
N VAL A 880 13.13 12.41 18.30
CA VAL A 880 13.84 11.24 18.88
C VAL A 880 12.92 10.03 19.03
N LYS A 881 11.63 10.26 19.36
CA LYS A 881 10.57 9.26 19.25
C LYS A 881 10.46 8.67 17.84
N VAL A 882 10.46 9.53 16.81
CA VAL A 882 10.36 9.10 15.41
C VAL A 882 11.62 8.33 14.97
N LEU A 883 12.79 8.74 15.42
CA LEU A 883 14.05 8.01 15.20
C LEU A 883 13.97 6.58 15.73
N LEU A 884 13.44 6.34 16.95
CA LEU A 884 13.29 4.99 17.47
C LEU A 884 12.39 4.12 16.58
N PHE A 885 11.25 4.64 16.11
CA PHE A 885 10.39 3.94 15.14
C PHE A 885 11.12 3.70 13.79
N ARG A 886 11.94 4.64 13.30
CA ARG A 886 12.75 4.45 12.07
C ARG A 886 13.76 3.33 12.24
N ARG A 887 14.38 3.23 13.42
CA ARG A 887 15.33 2.18 13.76
C ARG A 887 14.68 0.80 13.88
N VAL A 888 13.48 0.72 14.48
CA VAL A 888 12.61 -0.49 14.45
C VAL A 888 12.27 -0.90 13.01
N ALA A 889 11.88 0.04 12.14
CA ALA A 889 11.62 -0.24 10.72
C ALA A 889 12.89 -0.69 9.95
N ARG A 890 14.07 -0.11 10.24
CA ARG A 890 15.35 -0.56 9.66
C ARG A 890 15.70 -1.99 10.11
N LEU A 891 15.43 -2.38 11.36
CA LEU A 891 15.59 -3.77 11.81
C LEU A 891 14.66 -4.73 11.06
N GLN A 892 13.37 -4.39 10.90
CA GLN A 892 12.41 -5.18 10.09
C GLN A 892 12.89 -5.33 8.63
N ALA A 893 13.45 -4.25 8.05
CA ALA A 893 14.03 -4.27 6.71
C ALA A 893 15.29 -5.14 6.60
N LEU A 894 16.16 -5.15 7.63
CA LEU A 894 17.37 -6.00 7.64
C LEU A 894 17.04 -7.49 7.79
N ILE A 895 16.06 -7.84 8.66
CA ILE A 895 15.58 -9.22 8.81
C ILE A 895 15.01 -9.73 7.48
N SER A 896 14.09 -8.98 6.87
CA SER A 896 13.45 -9.37 5.60
C SER A 896 14.42 -9.39 4.40
N ARG A 897 15.48 -8.58 4.42
CA ARG A 897 16.59 -8.61 3.43
C ARG A 897 17.64 -9.69 3.73
N LYS A 898 17.54 -10.44 4.83
CA LYS A 898 18.50 -11.46 5.30
C LYS A 898 19.92 -10.91 5.44
N ALA A 899 20.02 -9.76 6.09
CA ALA A 899 21.29 -9.10 6.42
C ALA A 899 22.21 -10.02 7.26
N ASP A 900 23.51 -9.74 7.26
CA ASP A 900 24.46 -10.52 8.05
C ASP A 900 24.31 -10.25 9.56
N THR A 901 24.83 -11.17 10.38
CA THR A 901 24.68 -11.13 11.85
C THR A 901 25.42 -9.95 12.49
N THR A 902 26.37 -9.32 11.80
CA THR A 902 27.09 -8.13 12.28
C THR A 902 26.31 -6.85 11.97
N GLN A 903 25.67 -6.79 10.80
CA GLN A 903 24.73 -5.72 10.45
C GLN A 903 23.49 -5.73 11.36
N LEU A 904 22.99 -6.92 11.73
CA LEU A 904 21.87 -7.05 12.68
C LEU A 904 22.27 -6.58 14.08
N GLU A 905 23.37 -7.07 14.66
CA GLU A 905 23.81 -6.60 15.99
C GLU A 905 24.18 -5.11 15.99
N SER A 906 24.86 -4.59 14.96
CA SER A 906 25.09 -3.13 14.83
C SER A 906 23.78 -2.36 14.85
N ALA A 907 22.78 -2.79 14.07
CA ALA A 907 21.48 -2.15 14.06
C ALA A 907 20.76 -2.26 15.42
N ILE A 908 20.91 -3.35 16.17
CA ILE A 908 20.39 -3.47 17.54
C ILE A 908 21.11 -2.45 18.45
N THR A 909 22.44 -2.41 18.46
CA THR A 909 23.24 -1.45 19.26
C THR A 909 22.91 0.01 18.92
N GLU A 910 22.85 0.35 17.63
CA GLU A 910 22.44 1.69 17.17
C GLU A 910 21.02 2.05 17.62
N THR A 911 20.12 1.06 17.76
CA THR A 911 18.75 1.28 18.23
C THR A 911 18.68 1.44 19.76
N LEU A 912 19.47 0.66 20.50
CA LEU A 912 19.60 0.76 21.95
C LEU A 912 20.24 2.08 22.39
N HIS A 913 21.20 2.61 21.63
CA HIS A 913 21.76 3.94 21.87
C HIS A 913 20.68 5.05 21.86
N VAL A 914 19.69 4.97 20.96
CA VAL A 914 18.54 5.90 20.94
C VAL A 914 17.67 5.73 22.19
N TYR A 915 17.45 4.49 22.66
CA TYR A 915 16.71 4.18 23.87
C TYR A 915 17.38 4.75 25.13
N ASP A 916 18.68 4.52 25.29
CA ASP A 916 19.47 5.02 26.43
C ASP A 916 19.62 6.54 26.41
N TYR A 917 19.79 7.14 25.22
CA TYR A 917 19.78 8.61 25.08
C TYR A 917 18.47 9.22 25.59
N TRP A 918 17.32 8.68 25.20
CA TRP A 918 16.02 9.14 25.70
C TRP A 918 15.90 8.97 27.20
N ASN A 919 16.26 7.80 27.74
CA ASN A 919 16.21 7.54 29.18
C ASN A 919 17.11 8.51 29.96
N ARG A 920 18.28 8.89 29.43
CA ARG A 920 19.18 9.86 30.05
C ARG A 920 18.70 11.31 29.95
N VAL A 921 18.15 11.73 28.81
CA VAL A 921 17.85 13.14 28.49
C VAL A 921 16.40 13.55 28.77
N TYR A 922 15.44 12.67 28.47
CA TYR A 922 13.99 12.93 28.57
C TYR A 922 13.31 12.12 29.67
N GLY A 923 13.81 10.91 29.99
CA GLY A 923 13.27 10.02 31.02
C GLY A 923 12.96 10.70 32.37
N PRO A 924 13.88 11.48 32.97
CA PRO A 924 13.64 12.16 34.24
C PRO A 924 12.51 13.20 34.17
N PHE A 925 12.33 13.86 33.02
CA PHE A 925 11.26 14.83 32.82
C PHE A 925 9.90 14.13 32.62
N MET A 926 9.87 13.01 31.90
CA MET A 926 8.65 12.20 31.74
C MET A 926 8.21 11.59 33.08
N LEU A 927 9.15 11.12 33.90
CA LEU A 927 8.91 10.67 35.29
C LEU A 927 8.31 11.78 36.16
N ASP A 928 8.91 12.97 36.15
CA ASP A 928 8.38 14.14 36.84
C ASP A 928 6.95 14.50 36.36
N CYS A 929 6.69 14.44 35.05
CA CYS A 929 5.37 14.70 34.50
C CYS A 929 4.31 13.68 34.92
N VAL A 930 4.66 12.40 35.09
CA VAL A 930 3.76 11.39 35.67
C VAL A 930 3.51 11.66 37.16
N ALA A 931 4.56 11.99 37.92
CA ALA A 931 4.47 12.22 39.36
C ALA A 931 3.66 13.48 39.74
N TYR A 932 3.82 14.57 38.99
CA TYR A 932 3.21 15.88 39.26
C TYR A 932 2.09 16.24 38.27
N HIS A 933 1.44 15.24 37.65
CA HIS A 933 0.49 15.45 36.54
C HIS A 933 -0.52 16.58 36.79
N ASP A 934 -1.17 16.59 37.96
CA ASP A 934 -2.20 17.57 38.36
C ASP A 934 -1.73 19.03 38.43
N GLU A 935 -0.42 19.26 38.54
CA GLU A 935 0.21 20.59 38.60
C GLU A 935 0.66 21.10 37.22
N LEU A 936 0.79 20.20 36.24
CA LEU A 936 1.20 20.55 34.88
C LEU A 936 0.10 21.39 34.17
N PRO A 937 0.47 22.38 33.35
CA PRO A 937 -0.47 23.03 32.44
C PRO A 937 -1.10 22.01 31.47
N PRO A 938 -2.40 22.09 31.11
CA PRO A 938 -3.07 21.06 30.31
C PRO A 938 -2.44 20.73 28.95
N ARG A 939 -1.81 21.70 28.27
CA ARG A 939 -1.02 21.40 27.06
C ARG A 939 0.19 20.50 27.35
N ILE A 940 0.86 20.65 28.48
CA ILE A 940 1.95 19.76 28.90
C ILE A 940 1.38 18.38 29.28
N GLN A 941 0.29 18.33 30.07
CA GLN A 941 -0.43 17.09 30.41
C GLN A 941 -0.76 16.26 29.16
N SER A 942 -1.29 16.90 28.12
CA SER A 942 -1.51 16.32 26.80
C SER A 942 -0.20 15.84 26.17
N TRP A 943 0.73 16.74 25.87
CA TRP A 943 1.90 16.45 25.03
C TRP A 943 2.81 15.34 25.58
N TYR A 944 3.05 15.31 26.89
CA TYR A 944 3.94 14.27 27.47
C TYR A 944 3.31 12.88 27.37
N ILE A 945 1.98 12.76 27.53
CA ILE A 945 1.25 11.48 27.42
C ILE A 945 1.26 10.96 25.98
N LEU A 946 0.97 11.83 25.02
CA LEU A 946 1.03 11.50 23.60
C LEU A 946 2.45 10.98 23.24
N LEU A 947 3.50 11.68 23.67
CA LEU A 947 4.88 11.29 23.38
C LEU A 947 5.33 10.02 24.09
N ALA A 948 5.05 9.86 25.39
CA ALA A 948 5.45 8.70 26.18
C ALA A 948 4.71 7.42 25.75
N GLY A 949 3.39 7.48 25.51
CA GLY A 949 2.62 6.33 25.06
C GLY A 949 3.07 5.81 23.68
N HIS A 950 3.39 6.72 22.77
CA HIS A 950 4.04 6.36 21.50
C HIS A 950 5.43 5.75 21.69
N TRP A 951 6.27 6.36 22.55
CA TRP A 951 7.63 5.89 22.83
C TRP A 951 7.61 4.45 23.34
N HIS A 952 6.77 4.16 24.33
CA HIS A 952 6.67 2.81 24.89
C HIS A 952 6.19 1.78 23.85
N LEU A 953 5.32 2.14 22.90
CA LEU A 953 5.00 1.23 21.78
C LEU A 953 6.23 0.87 20.95
N ALA A 954 7.08 1.85 20.59
CA ALA A 954 8.32 1.56 19.87
C ALA A 954 9.28 0.67 20.68
N THR A 955 9.31 0.81 22.01
CA THR A 955 10.12 -0.07 22.88
C THR A 955 9.58 -1.49 22.96
N PHE A 956 8.25 -1.70 22.88
CA PHE A 956 7.69 -3.03 22.76
C PHE A 956 8.05 -3.67 21.40
N LEU A 957 7.87 -2.94 20.29
CA LEU A 957 8.26 -3.42 18.95
C LEU A 957 9.76 -3.76 18.87
N LEU A 958 10.62 -2.97 19.53
CA LEU A 958 12.05 -3.29 19.65
C LEU A 958 12.30 -4.57 20.47
N ALA A 959 11.65 -4.70 21.63
CA ALA A 959 11.79 -5.89 22.47
C ALA A 959 11.35 -7.16 21.73
N ASP A 960 10.29 -7.06 20.94
CA ASP A 960 9.74 -8.14 20.12
C ASP A 960 10.70 -8.54 18.99
N LEU A 961 11.23 -7.57 18.23
CA LEU A 961 12.20 -7.84 17.15
C LEU A 961 13.55 -8.41 17.65
N VAL A 962 14.04 -7.96 18.81
CA VAL A 962 15.25 -8.53 19.40
C VAL A 962 15.03 -9.99 19.81
N GLU A 963 13.84 -10.30 20.35
CA GLU A 963 13.48 -11.68 20.68
C GLU A 963 13.30 -12.56 19.44
N ASP A 964 12.69 -12.05 18.37
CA ASP A 964 12.58 -12.76 17.09
C ASP A 964 13.95 -13.05 16.47
N ILE A 965 14.88 -12.08 16.47
CA ILE A 965 16.27 -12.24 16.01
C ILE A 965 17.01 -13.30 16.84
N ASP A 966 16.83 -13.27 18.16
CA ASP A 966 17.42 -14.23 19.09
C ASP A 966 16.84 -15.65 18.89
N ASN A 967 15.51 -15.79 18.80
CA ASN A 967 14.83 -17.08 18.56
C ASN A 967 15.19 -17.68 17.19
N ALA A 968 15.25 -16.85 16.14
CA ALA A 968 15.62 -17.27 14.79
C ALA A 968 17.11 -17.65 14.65
N ASN A 969 17.92 -17.47 15.71
CA ASN A 969 19.37 -17.67 15.71
C ASN A 969 20.08 -16.80 14.65
N LEU A 970 19.60 -15.56 14.46
CA LEU A 970 20.20 -14.55 13.59
C LEU A 970 21.15 -13.60 14.35
N SER A 971 21.09 -13.65 15.68
CA SER A 971 21.95 -12.97 16.65
C SER A 971 23.39 -13.51 16.67
N GLN A 972 24.35 -12.69 17.14
CA GLN A 972 25.67 -13.20 17.50
C GLN A 972 25.61 -13.99 18.81
N SER A 973 26.27 -15.16 18.88
CA SER A 973 26.12 -16.09 20.01
C SER A 973 26.60 -15.54 21.36
N THR A 974 27.47 -14.52 21.38
CA THR A 974 27.85 -13.78 22.60
C THR A 974 26.72 -12.89 23.07
N GLU A 975 26.18 -12.06 22.19
CA GLU A 975 25.13 -11.07 22.49
C GLU A 975 23.80 -11.74 22.83
N HIS A 976 23.44 -12.80 22.09
CA HIS A 976 22.35 -13.71 22.42
C HIS A 976 22.42 -14.18 23.88
N ARG A 977 23.60 -14.67 24.28
CA ARG A 977 23.83 -15.21 25.62
C ARG A 977 23.84 -14.11 26.68
N ALA A 978 24.38 -12.93 26.37
CA ALA A 978 24.33 -11.77 27.26
C ALA A 978 22.88 -11.30 27.49
N ARG A 979 22.05 -11.21 26.44
CA ARG A 979 20.62 -10.87 26.52
C ARG A 979 19.82 -11.92 27.28
N GLN A 980 20.09 -13.21 27.08
CA GLN A 980 19.49 -14.31 27.86
C GLN A 980 19.88 -14.25 29.36
N CYS A 981 21.18 -14.20 29.68
CA CYS A 981 21.67 -14.18 31.06
C CYS A 981 21.18 -12.95 31.83
N SER A 982 21.07 -11.80 31.18
CA SER A 982 20.53 -10.57 31.78
C SER A 982 19.00 -10.51 31.84
N ARG A 983 18.29 -11.42 31.15
CA ARG A 983 16.84 -11.37 30.87
C ARG A 983 16.39 -10.05 30.23
N PHE A 984 17.17 -9.56 29.27
CA PHE A 984 17.03 -8.23 28.68
C PHE A 984 15.61 -7.93 28.17
N VAL A 985 15.09 -8.75 27.25
CA VAL A 985 13.76 -8.57 26.63
C VAL A 985 12.65 -8.56 27.69
N THR A 986 12.69 -9.49 28.65
CA THR A 986 11.68 -9.59 29.71
C THR A 986 11.65 -8.32 30.58
N LYS A 987 12.82 -7.82 30.99
CA LYS A 987 12.93 -6.57 31.75
C LYS A 987 12.43 -5.38 30.94
N LEU A 988 12.87 -5.26 29.67
CA LEU A 988 12.45 -4.18 28.77
C LEU A 988 10.92 -4.15 28.60
N ARG A 989 10.27 -5.32 28.42
CA ARG A 989 8.80 -5.42 28.39
C ARG A 989 8.16 -5.03 29.72
N GLN A 990 8.66 -5.54 30.85
CA GLN A 990 8.09 -5.28 32.18
C GLN A 990 8.20 -3.80 32.59
N GLU A 991 9.36 -3.17 32.42
CA GLU A 991 9.57 -1.75 32.77
C GLU A 991 8.68 -0.83 31.94
N ASN A 992 8.61 -1.02 30.62
CA ASN A 992 7.75 -0.20 29.77
C ASN A 992 6.26 -0.47 30.03
N ALA A 993 5.85 -1.70 30.37
CA ALA A 993 4.47 -1.98 30.79
C ALA A 993 4.10 -1.29 32.12
N HIS A 994 5.01 -1.28 33.10
CA HIS A 994 4.82 -0.51 34.33
C HIS A 994 4.77 1.00 34.08
N ALA A 995 5.65 1.56 33.24
CA ALA A 995 5.61 2.98 32.88
C ALA A 995 4.27 3.35 32.19
N VAL A 996 3.79 2.52 31.26
CA VAL A 996 2.51 2.70 30.56
C VAL A 996 1.30 2.60 31.50
N SER A 997 1.32 1.72 32.50
CA SER A 997 0.22 1.67 33.49
C SER A 997 0.22 2.89 34.43
N GLN A 998 1.38 3.47 34.78
CA GLN A 998 1.43 4.75 35.51
C GLN A 998 1.02 5.95 34.63
N LEU A 999 1.35 5.92 33.34
CA LEU A 999 0.88 6.90 32.36
C LEU A 999 -0.66 6.87 32.22
N SER A 1000 -1.22 5.67 32.15
CA SER A 1000 -2.67 5.43 32.16
C SER A 1000 -3.29 5.99 33.45
N ARG A 1001 -2.78 5.58 34.61
CA ARG A 1001 -3.29 5.98 35.93
C ARG A 1001 -3.26 7.48 36.15
N SER A 1002 -2.16 8.17 35.85
CA SER A 1002 -2.01 9.64 36.01
C SER A 1002 -2.93 10.43 35.05
N SER A 1003 -3.25 9.88 33.89
CA SER A 1003 -4.20 10.48 32.94
C SER A 1003 -5.68 10.26 33.29
N LEU A 1004 -5.98 9.35 34.24
CA LEU A 1004 -7.34 9.01 34.67
C LEU A 1004 -7.66 9.60 36.04
N HIS A 1005 -6.78 9.36 37.01
CA HIS A 1005 -7.00 9.63 38.43
C HIS A 1005 -6.11 10.76 38.93
N GLY A 1006 -6.72 11.86 39.31
CA GLY A 1006 -6.08 13.00 39.96
C GLY A 1006 -6.46 13.11 41.44
N SER A 1007 -5.68 13.90 42.17
CA SER A 1007 -5.79 14.24 43.59
C SER A 1007 -7.16 14.75 44.06
N GLN A 1008 -8.04 15.16 43.15
CA GLN A 1008 -9.41 15.63 43.45
C GLN A 1008 -10.47 15.06 42.48
N GLY A 1009 -10.25 13.87 41.91
CA GLY A 1009 -11.21 13.20 41.02
C GLY A 1009 -10.60 12.84 39.66
N ARG A 1010 -11.33 13.06 38.57
CA ARG A 1010 -10.77 12.79 37.23
C ARG A 1010 -9.69 13.79 36.86
N SER A 1011 -8.55 13.26 36.44
CA SER A 1011 -7.44 14.00 35.86
C SER A 1011 -7.88 14.77 34.61
N PHE A 1012 -7.11 15.78 34.19
CA PHE A 1012 -7.38 16.68 33.06
C PHE A 1012 -8.66 17.55 33.12
N THR A 1013 -9.66 17.25 33.97
CA THR A 1013 -10.97 17.97 34.03
C THR A 1013 -10.91 19.47 34.33
N LYS A 1014 -9.76 19.97 34.80
CA LYS A 1014 -9.48 21.41 35.00
C LYS A 1014 -9.25 22.17 33.67
N ALA A 1015 -9.01 21.45 32.57
CA ALA A 1015 -8.69 21.97 31.23
C ALA A 1015 -9.90 22.59 30.49
N ARG A 1016 -10.44 23.69 31.03
CA ARG A 1016 -11.62 24.39 30.49
C ARG A 1016 -11.38 25.08 29.13
N GLU A 1017 -10.12 25.25 28.75
CA GLU A 1017 -9.70 25.73 27.43
C GLU A 1017 -9.83 24.65 26.33
N PHE A 1018 -9.90 23.37 26.68
CA PHE A 1018 -10.17 22.26 25.76
C PHE A 1018 -11.68 21.99 25.60
N HIS A 1019 -12.10 21.49 24.43
CA HIS A 1019 -13.47 21.07 24.15
C HIS A 1019 -13.96 19.97 25.10
N PHE A 1020 -15.24 19.96 25.46
CA PHE A 1020 -15.80 19.00 26.43
C PHE A 1020 -15.68 17.53 26.00
N ALA A 1021 -15.63 17.27 24.69
CA ALA A 1021 -15.41 15.94 24.14
C ALA A 1021 -13.97 15.41 24.33
N VAL A 1022 -13.00 16.28 24.66
CA VAL A 1022 -11.58 15.89 24.89
C VAL A 1022 -11.08 16.21 26.30
N ASN A 1023 -11.73 17.11 27.05
CA ASN A 1023 -11.25 17.55 28.36
C ASN A 1023 -11.54 16.59 29.54
N ASN A 1024 -12.08 15.40 29.27
CA ASN A 1024 -12.35 14.38 30.29
C ASN A 1024 -11.11 13.55 30.71
N SER A 1025 -10.06 13.53 29.88
CA SER A 1025 -8.76 12.88 30.14
C SER A 1025 -7.78 13.28 29.05
N ALA A 1026 -6.50 13.45 29.36
CA ALA A 1026 -5.47 13.81 28.37
C ALA A 1026 -5.37 12.80 27.21
N LEU A 1027 -5.69 11.51 27.45
CA LEU A 1027 -5.79 10.45 26.44
C LEU A 1027 -6.68 10.82 25.24
N LEU A 1028 -7.72 11.64 25.47
CA LEU A 1028 -8.66 12.04 24.43
C LEU A 1028 -8.10 13.11 23.49
N THR A 1029 -6.97 13.75 23.83
CA THR A 1029 -6.28 14.72 22.95
C THR A 1029 -5.38 14.07 21.90
N GLU A 1030 -5.16 12.75 21.98
CA GLU A 1030 -4.40 11.97 20.99
C GLU A 1030 -5.08 12.03 19.59
N PRO A 1031 -4.40 12.50 18.52
CA PRO A 1031 -4.94 12.41 17.17
C PRO A 1031 -4.93 10.99 16.58
N TRP A 1032 -3.91 10.16 16.85
CA TRP A 1032 -3.76 8.83 16.24
C TRP A 1032 -4.06 7.72 17.25
N THR A 1033 -5.36 7.48 17.49
CA THR A 1033 -5.85 6.61 18.57
C THR A 1033 -5.25 5.20 18.55
N ALA A 1034 -4.98 4.64 17.36
CA ALA A 1034 -4.41 3.31 17.17
C ALA A 1034 -3.07 3.09 17.91
N VAL A 1035 -2.24 4.14 18.04
CA VAL A 1035 -0.93 4.03 18.70
C VAL A 1035 -1.09 3.79 20.21
N LEU A 1036 -1.93 4.58 20.87
CA LEU A 1036 -2.19 4.40 22.31
C LEU A 1036 -2.98 3.12 22.59
N ILE A 1037 -3.89 2.70 21.70
CA ILE A 1037 -4.56 1.39 21.84
C ILE A 1037 -3.50 0.28 21.85
N ARG A 1038 -2.65 0.21 20.83
CA ARG A 1038 -1.59 -0.81 20.74
C ARG A 1038 -0.67 -0.77 21.96
N SER A 1039 -0.28 0.42 22.43
CA SER A 1039 0.54 0.57 23.65
C SER A 1039 -0.15 0.05 24.92
N PHE A 1040 -1.41 0.41 25.15
CA PHE A 1040 -2.16 0.03 26.36
C PHE A 1040 -2.58 -1.44 26.34
N SER A 1041 -2.94 -1.98 25.16
CA SER A 1041 -3.20 -3.41 24.97
C SER A 1041 -1.96 -4.25 25.25
N ARG A 1042 -0.78 -3.85 24.72
CA ARG A 1042 0.48 -4.57 24.95
C ARG A 1042 0.89 -4.55 26.42
N ALA A 1043 0.86 -3.38 27.06
CA ALA A 1043 1.16 -3.24 28.48
C ALA A 1043 0.17 -4.00 29.38
N GLY A 1044 -1.13 -3.89 29.12
CA GLY A 1044 -2.17 -4.61 29.87
C GLY A 1044 -2.03 -6.13 29.75
N TYR A 1045 -1.72 -6.64 28.56
CA TYR A 1045 -1.47 -8.07 28.34
C TYR A 1045 -0.26 -8.57 29.17
N ILE A 1046 0.88 -7.89 29.08
CA ILE A 1046 2.11 -8.23 29.84
C ILE A 1046 1.84 -8.23 31.36
N LEU A 1047 1.07 -7.26 31.85
CA LEU A 1047 0.71 -7.16 33.27
C LEU A 1047 -0.31 -8.24 33.70
N ALA A 1048 -1.25 -8.60 32.83
CA ALA A 1048 -2.17 -9.72 33.08
C ALA A 1048 -1.43 -11.06 33.19
N GLU A 1049 -0.49 -11.35 32.29
CA GLU A 1049 0.33 -12.56 32.35
C GLU A 1049 1.18 -12.60 33.63
N ALA A 1050 1.82 -11.49 34.00
CA ALA A 1050 2.57 -11.38 35.25
C ALA A 1050 1.69 -11.62 36.49
N ALA A 1051 0.47 -11.10 36.51
CA ALA A 1051 -0.51 -11.34 37.59
C ALA A 1051 -1.05 -12.79 37.65
N ILE A 1052 -0.80 -13.60 36.62
CA ILE A 1052 -1.18 -15.02 36.54
C ILE A 1052 0.00 -15.93 36.90
N ALA A 1053 1.23 -15.62 36.45
CA ALA A 1053 2.45 -16.35 36.83
C ALA A 1053 2.92 -16.05 38.28
N GLU A 1054 2.54 -14.88 38.78
CA GLU A 1054 2.71 -14.36 40.13
C GLU A 1054 2.48 -15.31 41.33
N SER A 1055 3.54 -15.80 41.99
CA SER A 1055 3.40 -16.43 43.33
C SER A 1055 3.43 -15.43 44.49
N GLN A 1056 4.07 -14.26 44.32
CA GLN A 1056 4.19 -13.24 45.36
C GLN A 1056 2.98 -12.29 45.37
N ARG A 1057 2.22 -12.28 46.46
CA ARG A 1057 0.95 -11.50 46.58
C ARG A 1057 1.09 -10.01 46.30
N THR A 1058 2.20 -9.39 46.68
CA THR A 1058 2.46 -7.95 46.49
C THR A 1058 2.68 -7.61 45.01
N PHE A 1059 3.50 -8.38 44.30
CA PHE A 1059 3.75 -8.18 42.88
C PHE A 1059 2.49 -8.47 42.05
N VAL A 1060 1.75 -9.55 42.38
CA VAL A 1060 0.42 -9.85 41.80
C VAL A 1060 -0.55 -8.68 41.97
N GLN A 1061 -0.59 -8.06 43.15
CA GLN A 1061 -1.45 -6.90 43.38
C GLN A 1061 -1.02 -5.69 42.54
N GLN A 1062 0.28 -5.42 42.42
CA GLN A 1062 0.79 -4.33 41.59
C GLN A 1062 0.52 -4.56 40.09
N ALA A 1063 0.62 -5.81 39.62
CA ALA A 1063 0.32 -6.21 38.26
C ALA A 1063 -1.20 -6.16 37.94
N ASP A 1064 -2.07 -6.70 38.82
CA ASP A 1064 -3.54 -6.59 38.73
C ASP A 1064 -3.95 -5.11 38.57
N HIS A 1065 -3.55 -4.22 39.51
CA HIS A 1065 -3.90 -2.78 39.45
C HIS A 1065 -3.30 -2.05 38.24
N GLY A 1066 -2.13 -2.48 37.76
CA GLY A 1066 -1.51 -1.93 36.56
C GLY A 1066 -2.30 -2.29 35.30
N CYS A 1067 -2.77 -3.53 35.21
CA CYS A 1067 -3.63 -3.98 34.12
C CYS A 1067 -5.01 -3.28 34.16
N ASP A 1068 -5.64 -3.19 35.32
CA ASP A 1068 -6.91 -2.44 35.50
C ASP A 1068 -6.77 -0.98 35.02
N SER A 1069 -5.63 -0.33 35.29
CA SER A 1069 -5.34 1.04 34.83
C SER A 1069 -5.26 1.14 33.30
N CYS A 1070 -4.64 0.17 32.63
CA CYS A 1070 -4.60 0.09 31.16
C CYS A 1070 -5.99 -0.21 30.55
N ILE A 1071 -6.79 -1.06 31.22
CA ILE A 1071 -8.17 -1.39 30.82
C ILE A 1071 -9.05 -0.14 30.89
N GLU A 1072 -9.00 0.63 31.98
CA GLU A 1072 -9.77 1.88 32.12
C GLU A 1072 -9.33 2.93 31.08
N ALA A 1073 -8.03 3.01 30.76
CA ALA A 1073 -7.53 3.88 29.71
C ALA A 1073 -8.06 3.50 28.32
N LEU A 1074 -8.15 2.20 28.01
CA LEU A 1074 -8.79 1.68 26.79
C LEU A 1074 -10.30 1.96 26.78
N TRP A 1075 -11.01 1.84 27.90
CA TRP A 1075 -12.43 2.24 28.01
C TRP A 1075 -12.62 3.75 27.77
N VAL A 1076 -11.72 4.61 28.25
CA VAL A 1076 -11.76 6.05 27.99
C VAL A 1076 -11.47 6.37 26.52
N LEU A 1077 -10.45 5.75 25.90
CA LEU A 1077 -10.25 5.81 24.44
C LEU A 1077 -11.46 5.24 23.67
N GLY A 1078 -12.21 4.32 24.28
CA GLY A 1078 -13.49 3.78 23.82
C GLY A 1078 -14.57 4.83 23.55
N LYS A 1079 -14.44 6.06 24.07
CA LYS A 1079 -15.29 7.21 23.71
C LYS A 1079 -15.13 7.68 22.26
N LYS A 1080 -14.04 7.31 21.58
CA LYS A 1080 -13.72 7.70 20.19
C LYS A 1080 -13.26 6.56 19.28
N SER A 1081 -13.21 5.32 19.77
CA SER A 1081 -12.71 4.17 19.03
C SER A 1081 -13.41 2.88 19.46
N ASP A 1082 -13.92 2.13 18.49
CA ASP A 1082 -14.49 0.79 18.73
C ASP A 1082 -13.39 -0.25 18.98
N MET A 1083 -12.24 -0.09 18.31
CA MET A 1083 -11.04 -0.91 18.55
C MET A 1083 -10.56 -0.81 20.00
N ALA A 1084 -10.59 0.39 20.60
CA ALA A 1084 -10.30 0.57 22.03
C ALA A 1084 -11.32 -0.13 22.95
N CYS A 1085 -12.61 -0.01 22.63
CA CYS A 1085 -13.71 -0.65 23.38
C CYS A 1085 -13.58 -2.18 23.36
N LEU A 1086 -13.30 -2.76 22.19
CA LEU A 1086 -13.09 -4.20 22.03
C LEU A 1086 -11.82 -4.68 22.77
N ALA A 1087 -10.71 -3.95 22.64
CA ALA A 1087 -9.47 -4.27 23.34
C ALA A 1087 -9.61 -4.22 24.88
N ALA A 1088 -10.40 -3.28 25.40
CA ALA A 1088 -10.73 -3.22 26.82
C ALA A 1088 -11.51 -4.46 27.28
N ARG A 1089 -12.55 -4.87 26.53
CA ARG A 1089 -13.34 -6.08 26.81
C ARG A 1089 -12.49 -7.35 26.79
N PHE A 1090 -11.58 -7.48 25.82
CA PHE A 1090 -10.64 -8.60 25.71
C PHE A 1090 -9.79 -8.75 26.99
N LEU A 1091 -9.16 -7.65 27.45
CA LEU A 1091 -8.34 -7.69 28.67
C LEU A 1091 -9.18 -7.93 29.93
N SER A 1092 -10.37 -7.32 30.05
CA SER A 1092 -11.31 -7.62 31.15
C SER A 1092 -11.71 -9.11 31.19
N LYS A 1093 -11.93 -9.73 30.03
CA LYS A 1093 -12.25 -11.16 29.87
C LYS A 1093 -11.05 -12.07 30.20
N MET A 1094 -9.81 -11.61 30.03
CA MET A 1094 -8.63 -12.32 30.52
C MET A 1094 -8.54 -12.30 32.06
N LEU A 1095 -8.59 -11.11 32.69
CA LEU A 1095 -8.48 -10.98 34.15
C LEU A 1095 -9.60 -11.69 34.94
N SER A 1096 -10.75 -11.94 34.28
CA SER A 1096 -11.93 -12.59 34.87
C SER A 1096 -11.89 -14.11 34.86
N GLN A 1097 -10.91 -14.74 34.18
CA GLN A 1097 -10.84 -16.21 34.11
C GLN A 1097 -10.28 -16.82 35.42
N PRO A 1098 -10.78 -17.99 35.85
CA PRO A 1098 -10.30 -18.63 37.08
C PRO A 1098 -8.84 -19.07 36.94
N ARG A 1099 -8.03 -18.81 37.98
CA ARG A 1099 -6.61 -19.21 38.06
C ARG A 1099 -6.46 -20.73 38.14
N ALA A 1100 -6.51 -21.40 37.00
CA ALA A 1100 -6.25 -22.83 36.87
C ALA A 1100 -4.74 -23.10 36.85
N ASN A 1101 -4.26 -23.97 37.74
CA ASN A 1101 -2.86 -24.40 37.73
C ASN A 1101 -2.55 -25.22 36.47
N ASN A 1102 -1.66 -24.70 35.61
CA ASN A 1102 -0.80 -25.51 34.73
C ASN A 1102 0.45 -24.68 34.36
N LEU A 1103 1.59 -25.35 34.20
CA LEU A 1103 2.92 -24.71 34.16
C LEU A 1103 3.61 -24.92 32.80
N SER A 1104 3.85 -23.80 32.08
CA SER A 1104 5.02 -23.57 31.21
C SER A 1104 5.20 -24.47 29.95
N PRO A 1105 6.04 -24.10 28.94
CA PRO A 1105 6.99 -22.98 28.91
C PRO A 1105 6.85 -22.01 27.71
N THR A 1106 7.87 -21.15 27.55
CA THR A 1106 8.18 -20.27 26.40
C THR A 1106 7.20 -19.13 26.09
N ALA A 1107 7.64 -17.90 26.33
CA ALA A 1107 6.91 -16.65 26.05
C ALA A 1107 7.07 -16.15 24.60
N THR A 1108 7.40 -17.05 23.66
CA THR A 1108 8.11 -16.70 22.41
C THR A 1108 7.44 -17.18 21.12
N ASP A 1109 6.48 -18.10 21.16
CA ASP A 1109 5.85 -18.65 19.93
C ASP A 1109 4.58 -17.89 19.49
N TYR A 1110 4.02 -17.03 20.35
CA TYR A 1110 2.63 -16.59 20.22
C TYR A 1110 2.39 -15.33 19.37
N PHE A 1111 3.45 -14.73 18.83
CA PHE A 1111 3.38 -13.72 17.76
C PHE A 1111 4.08 -14.16 16.45
N GLN A 1112 4.67 -15.36 16.38
CA GLN A 1112 5.52 -15.80 15.26
C GLN A 1112 4.80 -15.99 13.91
N THR A 1113 3.47 -15.87 13.84
CA THR A 1113 2.68 -16.23 12.63
C THR A 1113 2.83 -15.26 11.44
N SER A 1114 3.87 -14.42 11.43
CA SER A 1114 4.34 -13.63 10.28
C SER A 1114 5.75 -14.01 9.79
N MET A 1115 6.54 -14.79 10.53
CA MET A 1115 7.93 -15.14 10.18
C MET A 1115 8.13 -16.55 9.58
N SER A 1116 7.20 -17.49 9.82
CA SER A 1116 7.42 -18.92 9.51
C SER A 1116 6.91 -19.35 8.12
N SER A 1117 7.28 -18.64 7.05
CA SER A 1117 6.93 -19.00 5.66
C SER A 1117 8.12 -19.30 4.73
N GLU A 1118 9.36 -19.29 5.25
CA GLU A 1118 10.55 -19.73 4.50
C GLU A 1118 11.12 -21.08 5.00
N LYS A 1119 10.83 -22.17 4.29
CA LYS A 1119 11.54 -23.43 4.48
C LYS A 1119 12.88 -23.41 3.74
N ARG A 1120 13.98 -23.60 4.48
CA ARG A 1120 15.34 -23.77 3.95
C ARG A 1120 15.40 -24.97 2.99
N TYR A 1121 15.71 -24.73 1.71
CA TYR A 1121 16.11 -25.78 0.77
C TYR A 1121 17.60 -26.09 0.92
N SER A 1122 17.94 -27.11 1.73
CA SER A 1122 19.25 -27.77 1.70
C SER A 1122 19.06 -29.18 1.13
N GLY A 1123 19.35 -29.37 -0.15
CA GLY A 1123 18.90 -30.54 -0.89
C GLY A 1123 19.71 -31.82 -0.66
N ARG A 1124 19.01 -32.96 -0.65
CA ARG A 1124 19.51 -34.25 -1.15
C ARG A 1124 18.34 -35.14 -1.56
N ASN A 1125 18.25 -35.46 -2.85
CA ASN A 1125 17.31 -36.47 -3.37
C ASN A 1125 17.94 -37.86 -3.26
N SER A 1126 17.19 -38.83 -2.74
CA SER A 1126 17.45 -40.26 -2.98
C SER A 1126 16.17 -41.09 -2.85
N LEU A 1127 15.31 -41.00 -3.88
CA LEU A 1127 14.52 -42.07 -4.53
C LEU A 1127 13.60 -43.03 -3.70
N HIS A 1128 12.57 -43.50 -4.41
CA HIS A 1128 11.75 -44.71 -4.18
C HIS A 1128 10.56 -44.70 -3.19
N SER A 1129 9.42 -44.23 -3.75
CA SER A 1129 8.24 -45.07 -4.06
C SER A 1129 7.53 -45.90 -2.96
N SER A 1130 6.40 -45.35 -2.50
CA SER A 1130 5.04 -45.92 -2.59
C SER A 1130 4.59 -47.14 -1.75
N PHE A 1131 3.27 -47.12 -1.49
CA PHE A 1131 2.36 -48.16 -1.00
C PHE A 1131 2.14 -48.33 0.51
N SER A 1132 0.92 -48.76 0.79
CA SER A 1132 0.25 -48.92 2.08
C SER A 1132 0.06 -50.40 2.43
N THR A 1133 0.05 -50.76 3.71
CA THR A 1133 -1.13 -51.33 4.38
C THR A 1133 -0.91 -51.53 5.89
N SER A 1134 -2.02 -51.71 6.58
CA SER A 1134 -2.27 -52.17 7.95
C SER A 1134 -1.38 -53.29 8.54
N ASP A 1135 -1.11 -53.12 9.83
CA ASP A 1135 -1.27 -54.08 10.95
C ASP A 1135 -0.40 -55.36 11.12
N ASP A 1136 0.02 -55.51 12.39
CA ASP A 1136 0.24 -56.71 13.22
C ASP A 1136 1.48 -57.63 13.16
N GLU A 1137 1.83 -58.04 14.39
CA GLU A 1137 2.63 -59.15 14.92
C GLU A 1137 4.06 -59.50 14.41
N SER A 1138 5.01 -59.46 15.36
CA SER A 1138 6.25 -60.25 15.37
C SER A 1138 5.97 -61.70 15.82
N PRO A 1139 6.73 -62.73 15.39
CA PRO A 1139 7.97 -63.05 16.14
C PRO A 1139 9.13 -63.76 15.39
N PHE A 1140 10.35 -63.51 15.89
CA PHE A 1140 11.53 -64.41 16.02
C PHE A 1140 12.11 -65.27 14.85
N ASP A 1141 13.42 -65.03 14.61
CA ASP A 1141 14.57 -65.98 14.72
C ASP A 1141 15.45 -66.37 13.50
N THR A 1142 16.73 -66.65 13.80
CA THR A 1142 17.86 -67.18 12.98
C THR A 1142 18.50 -66.25 11.91
N ALA A 1143 19.83 -66.28 11.61
CA ALA A 1143 21.04 -66.77 12.32
C ALA A 1143 22.34 -66.26 11.62
N PHE A 1144 23.53 -66.58 12.18
CA PHE A 1144 24.93 -66.25 11.75
C PHE A 1144 25.37 -64.77 12.00
N SER A 1145 26.33 -64.40 12.88
CA SER A 1145 27.74 -64.79 13.16
C SER A 1145 28.76 -64.08 12.24
N GLU A 1146 29.92 -63.54 12.66
CA GLU A 1146 30.73 -63.57 13.92
C GLU A 1146 31.54 -62.24 14.03
N LEU A 1147 31.66 -61.56 15.20
CA LEU A 1147 32.80 -61.50 16.17
C LEU A 1147 34.16 -60.93 15.66
N PRO A 1148 35.08 -60.37 16.51
CA PRO A 1148 35.13 -60.17 17.99
C PRO A 1148 34.98 -58.68 18.43
N VAL A 1149 34.70 -58.25 19.68
CA VAL A 1149 35.21 -58.54 21.06
C VAL A 1149 36.60 -57.89 21.29
N GLU A 1150 36.85 -56.99 22.27
CA GLU A 1150 36.70 -57.12 23.74
C GLU A 1150 36.12 -55.90 24.52
N GLN A 1151 35.38 -56.23 25.59
CA GLN A 1151 35.48 -55.83 27.03
C GLN A 1151 35.90 -54.39 27.46
N GLY A 1152 35.34 -53.79 28.54
CA GLY A 1152 34.19 -54.19 29.38
C GLY A 1152 34.16 -53.56 30.79
N PHE A 1153 32.96 -53.20 31.27
CA PHE A 1153 32.59 -52.75 32.64
C PHE A 1153 33.23 -51.43 33.16
N GLY A 1154 32.59 -50.67 34.07
CA GLY A 1154 31.27 -50.86 34.70
C GLY A 1154 30.79 -49.61 35.44
N LEU A 1155 29.57 -49.66 36.00
CA LEU A 1155 29.02 -48.65 36.90
C LEU A 1155 29.63 -48.80 38.30
N ASP A 1156 29.98 -47.70 38.96
CA ASP A 1156 29.50 -47.47 40.34
C ASP A 1156 29.60 -46.00 40.80
N SER A 1157 28.92 -45.69 41.90
CA SER A 1157 28.84 -44.36 42.50
C SER A 1157 30.04 -43.99 43.40
N ILE A 1158 30.31 -42.69 43.59
CA ILE A 1158 30.63 -42.05 44.90
C ILE A 1158 30.66 -40.52 44.78
N SER A 1159 30.50 -39.82 45.91
CA SER A 1159 30.26 -38.39 46.07
C SER A 1159 31.48 -37.54 46.47
N ASN A 1160 31.45 -36.26 46.08
CA ASN A 1160 31.93 -35.07 46.81
C ASN A 1160 33.42 -34.84 47.17
N ASP A 1161 33.78 -33.54 47.06
CA ASP A 1161 34.72 -32.74 47.87
C ASP A 1161 36.21 -33.10 48.00
N SER A 1162 37.06 -32.38 47.26
CA SER A 1162 38.27 -31.66 47.78
C SER A 1162 38.82 -30.73 46.67
N ILE A 1163 38.98 -29.40 46.85
CA ILE A 1163 39.89 -28.60 47.71
C ILE A 1163 41.25 -28.29 47.03
N LEU A 1164 41.47 -26.97 46.82
CA LEU A 1164 42.73 -26.23 46.51
C LEU A 1164 43.45 -26.60 45.18
N ASP A 1165 43.66 -25.67 44.23
CA ASP A 1165 44.32 -24.34 44.22
C ASP A 1165 45.79 -24.43 43.76
N LEU A 1166 46.12 -23.75 42.65
CA LEU A 1166 47.49 -23.52 42.15
C LEU A 1166 47.51 -22.33 41.17
N GLN A 1167 48.56 -21.50 41.26
CA GLN A 1167 48.61 -20.14 40.71
C GLN A 1167 49.44 -20.01 39.41
N SER A 1168 49.36 -18.82 38.79
CA SER A 1168 50.16 -18.30 37.66
C SER A 1168 49.91 -18.96 36.29
N TYR A 1169 49.85 -18.21 35.17
CA TYR A 1169 50.52 -16.95 34.84
C TYR A 1169 49.60 -15.84 34.32
N SER A 1170 50.02 -14.58 34.49
CA SER A 1170 49.39 -13.39 33.91
C SER A 1170 50.43 -12.43 33.32
N VAL A 1171 50.32 -12.11 32.02
CA VAL A 1171 51.01 -10.97 31.36
C VAL A 1171 50.14 -10.45 30.21
N LEU A 1172 49.77 -9.17 30.30
CA LEU A 1172 49.28 -8.26 29.23
C LEU A 1172 48.10 -8.71 28.34
N GLY A 1173 46.95 -8.07 28.55
CA GLY A 1173 45.77 -8.14 27.69
C GLY A 1173 44.73 -7.04 27.95
N ASP A 1174 45.13 -5.92 28.57
CA ASP A 1174 44.21 -4.85 28.97
C ASP A 1174 43.70 -4.05 27.75
N THR A 1175 42.38 -3.93 27.60
CA THR A 1175 41.57 -2.70 27.82
C THR A 1175 40.17 -2.87 27.17
N ILE A 1176 39.13 -2.20 27.70
CA ILE A 1176 37.78 -2.00 27.11
C ILE A 1176 36.85 -3.23 27.03
N ILE A 1177 36.45 -3.80 28.18
CA ILE A 1177 35.07 -4.28 28.39
C ILE A 1177 34.68 -4.01 29.86
N ASP A 1178 33.94 -2.93 30.14
CA ASP A 1178 33.31 -2.73 31.47
C ASP A 1178 32.08 -1.78 31.49
N GLU A 1179 31.66 -1.20 30.35
CA GLU A 1179 30.66 -0.11 30.33
C GLU A 1179 29.28 -0.46 29.71
N ILE A 1180 29.08 -1.71 29.24
CA ILE A 1180 27.79 -2.18 28.67
C ILE A 1180 26.93 -2.90 29.75
N GLY A 1181 27.45 -3.06 30.97
CA GLY A 1181 26.87 -3.93 32.00
C GLY A 1181 25.95 -3.29 33.05
N SER A 1182 25.67 -1.98 33.02
CA SER A 1182 25.00 -1.30 34.15
C SER A 1182 24.08 -0.11 33.81
N SER A 1183 23.39 -0.13 32.66
CA SER A 1183 22.35 0.86 32.32
C SER A 1183 21.07 0.69 33.18
N SER A 1184 21.14 1.07 34.46
CA SER A 1184 19.95 1.14 35.32
C SER A 1184 19.01 2.24 34.82
N SER A 1185 17.92 1.82 34.19
CA SER A 1185 16.79 2.66 33.81
C SER A 1185 16.37 3.60 34.97
N PRO A 1186 16.09 4.89 34.71
CA PRO A 1186 15.62 5.80 35.74
C PRO A 1186 14.33 5.31 36.42
N TRP A 1187 13.50 4.57 35.69
CA TRP A 1187 12.31 3.92 36.20
C TRP A 1187 12.67 2.84 37.24
N ALA A 1188 13.59 1.93 36.92
CA ALA A 1188 14.06 0.89 37.83
C ALA A 1188 14.65 1.46 39.15
N SER A 1189 15.25 2.64 39.09
CA SER A 1189 15.97 3.25 40.22
C SER A 1189 15.07 3.82 41.33
N GLN A 1190 13.76 4.03 41.09
CA GLN A 1190 12.84 4.57 42.11
C GLN A 1190 12.00 3.52 42.84
N TYR A 1191 11.88 2.28 42.34
CA TYR A 1191 10.93 1.29 42.87
C TYR A 1191 11.29 0.65 44.23
N TYR A 1192 12.45 0.99 44.82
CA TYR A 1192 12.87 0.51 46.14
C TYR A 1192 12.74 1.55 47.28
N ALA A 1193 12.20 2.75 47.02
CA ALA A 1193 12.01 3.79 48.03
C ALA A 1193 10.53 3.91 48.46
N THR A 1194 10.20 3.39 49.65
CA THR A 1194 8.90 3.62 50.28
C THR A 1194 8.76 5.06 50.79
N PRO A 1195 7.70 5.81 50.44
CA PRO A 1195 7.49 7.14 50.97
C PRO A 1195 6.92 7.07 52.39
N GLN A 1196 7.77 7.27 53.41
CA GLN A 1196 7.30 7.56 54.76
C GLN A 1196 6.75 8.99 54.82
N PHE A 1197 5.48 9.12 55.22
CA PHE A 1197 4.89 10.40 55.61
C PHE A 1197 5.45 10.82 56.97
N GLU A 1198 6.25 11.88 57.03
CA GLU A 1198 6.55 12.57 58.28
C GLU A 1198 5.77 13.88 58.38
N HIS A 1199 4.80 13.92 59.29
CA HIS A 1199 4.21 15.17 59.75
C HIS A 1199 5.13 15.82 60.78
N SER A 1200 5.60 17.02 60.44
CA SER A 1200 6.26 18.01 61.28
C SER A 1200 6.13 17.85 62.80
N ASN A 1201 7.27 17.73 63.49
CA ASN A 1201 7.45 18.30 64.82
C ASN A 1201 8.92 18.66 65.10
N SER A 1202 9.14 19.61 65.99
CA SER A 1202 10.45 20.25 66.24
C SER A 1202 11.21 19.65 67.43
N LEU A 1203 12.55 19.56 67.36
CA LEU A 1203 13.52 20.20 68.27
C LEU A 1203 14.95 19.61 68.21
N LEU A 1204 15.94 20.50 68.01
CA LEU A 1204 17.32 20.53 68.57
C LEU A 1204 18.33 19.36 68.40
N PHE A 1205 19.61 19.79 68.38
CA PHE A 1205 20.87 19.03 68.39
C PHE A 1205 21.20 18.19 67.13
N ALA A 1206 22.46 17.83 66.83
CA ALA A 1206 23.72 18.59 66.69
C ALA A 1206 24.91 17.59 66.59
N ASN A 1207 25.90 17.90 65.73
CA ASN A 1207 27.24 17.29 65.62
C ASN A 1207 27.37 15.82 65.14
N GLY A 1208 28.32 15.61 64.22
CA GLY A 1208 28.97 14.32 63.92
C GLY A 1208 28.24 13.45 62.88
N THR A 1209 28.92 12.90 61.87
CA THR A 1209 30.34 13.04 61.46
C THR A 1209 30.46 12.85 59.96
#